data_AF-A0A8H7NAP6-F1
#
_entry.id   AF-A0A8H7NAP6-F1
#
_cell.length_a   1.000
_cell.length_b   1.000
_cell.length_c   1.000
_cell.angle_alpha   90.00
_cell.angle_beta   90.00
_cell.angle_gamma   90.00
#
_symmetry.space_group_name_H-M   'P 1'
#
loop_
_entity.id
_entity.type
_entity.pdbx_description
1 polymer ?
#
loop_
_entity_poly.entity_id
_entity_poly.type
_entity_poly.pdbx_seq_one_letter_code
_entity_poly.pdbx_strand_id
1 'polypeptide(L)'
;MKILFALVAISKLLFLASATNNGLTDAVEWDEYSLTVNGSRLFVLGGEFHYQRLPVPELWPDIFQKFKANGFNALGLYFFWSYHSAEEGIYDFETSGKNLQKLFDAAKEAGLYVIARPGPYINAETNAGGYALWGSDGRIGQIRTNDERYHDAWAPYIQNLIPILAANQITEGGPVILVQVENELRQTVHEPDHTLVQYMIKLEEAFRDAGVVVPLTHNEKSMSRQSWSSDFQNVGGAVDVYALDHYPGALSCTNNETGFVVNRGYYQWFKKTSWTQPEYMAEFEGGWFSAWGSDTFYDECFTEHSPEFADVFYKNNIGQRITLLGIYMAYGGTNWGHSAAPVVYSSYDYSAPLRETRQIWSKLKQTKLLGLFTRVSGDLVRTEMAGNGTGYSTSSSDIFAWKLKNIDSNSTFTVIQHNNTQSRGSVEFAVSFDTSEGTIEVTDVSLDGRQSKILVTDYSFGTKKLLYATADILTYGIFDTEVLVFYLREGQAGEFVFSGQEQDLTFEVFGDSEFTANARDGRSVYSWKQAAGQTVVRFSNGVIVYLLEREAAWNFWAPPKVSTPLVKPDEHLFVLGPYLVRSARIANKVLHISGDNDVATKLEAYVGQEIETIVWNGLRIAADKTAYGAVTVDIPGADDRTISLPPLKDWNSEDGAPEIRPDFDDSGWTVCDHNETLNPFYEPATLPVLYSSDYGYYAGAKIYRGYFEGKNASAVKLTCSGGLAFGWNAWLNGKFIGGDDGASLLGTTNATLTLPEDALLDGNNVLTVFVDYHGHDQDSTGKGINNPRGILDALILPGGTREDTGFKTWKIQGNAGGSANIDPVRGPMNEGGLYPERLGWHLPEFETKGWTRSTSPLDGIKAPGVRFYITSFHLNMDSDLDVPLGVELGAPEGTVARVMIWVNGYQYGKFVPHIGPQHRFPIPPGIINNRGKNTLALSLWAQTEDGAALDKHPVFFYSACYHIHDTKQAVNQPTELPQGNKKCASASSTFHQREPPPNANLATDSDQIRAYATSLVEAGRDVVVLMHSYGGQVGTNSLHGLSAAARAAKGLDGGVTHLIYMASFALPEGKSMTDKVDEFGHMDRMPVAFDFAEDDSCTPNYPREGLVGEPFVESVDAQELKAYFDTLVRWNGKCMYEPLTNTPAWRDDIKVSFIYTKGDLTVPVDYQKNMAEHLEKEGKTVQTAEIETGHCPNLTAVDEVVQAVEKFASQ
;
A
#
# COMPACT_ATOMS: atom_id res chain seq x y z
N MET A 1 48.22 29.50 14.52
CA MET A 1 47.02 29.42 13.66
C MET A 1 47.20 28.51 12.45
N LYS A 2 47.96 28.84 11.40
CA LYS A 2 48.01 27.99 10.16
C LYS A 2 48.41 26.52 10.40
N ILE A 3 49.37 26.23 11.28
CA ILE A 3 49.75 24.85 11.65
C ILE A 3 48.64 24.14 12.43
N LEU A 4 47.85 24.86 13.23
CA LEU A 4 46.71 24.29 13.96
C LEU A 4 45.55 23.93 13.00
N PHE A 5 45.29 24.79 12.00
CA PHE A 5 44.36 24.47 10.91
C PHE A 5 44.83 23.27 10.07
N ALA A 6 46.13 23.17 9.79
CA ALA A 6 46.68 22.02 9.09
C ALA A 6 46.58 20.72 9.91
N LEU A 7 46.83 20.77 11.23
CA LEU A 7 46.67 19.62 12.13
C LEU A 7 45.20 19.21 12.31
N VAL A 8 44.26 20.16 12.34
CA VAL A 8 42.81 19.86 12.39
C VAL A 8 42.30 19.31 11.04
N ALA A 9 42.84 19.79 9.91
CA ALA A 9 42.54 19.20 8.60
C ALA A 9 43.11 17.78 8.47
N ILE A 10 44.36 17.56 8.91
CA ILE A 10 45.01 16.25 8.91
C ILE A 10 44.36 15.29 9.92
N SER A 11 43.88 15.77 11.08
CA SER A 11 43.10 14.92 12.00
C SER A 11 41.73 14.57 11.43
N LYS A 12 41.07 15.48 10.69
CA LYS A 12 39.84 15.13 9.95
C LYS A 12 40.09 14.11 8.83
N LEU A 13 41.25 14.14 8.16
CA LEU A 13 41.65 13.10 7.21
C LEU A 13 42.05 11.77 7.88
N LEU A 14 42.46 11.76 9.15
CA LEU A 14 42.89 10.56 9.88
C LEU A 14 41.77 9.85 10.66
N PHE A 15 40.58 10.45 10.77
CA PHE A 15 39.41 9.83 11.41
C PHE A 15 38.39 9.25 10.42
N LEU A 16 38.60 9.46 9.12
CA LEU A 16 37.92 8.69 8.07
C LEU A 16 38.65 7.35 7.93
N ALA A 17 38.18 6.33 8.65
CA ALA A 17 38.22 4.99 8.08
C ALA A 17 37.42 5.09 6.78
N SER A 18 38.09 4.97 5.64
CA SER A 18 37.47 5.16 4.33
C SER A 18 36.32 4.17 4.19
N ALA A 19 35.09 4.68 4.11
CA ALA A 19 33.94 3.86 3.77
C ALA A 19 34.18 3.25 2.38
N THR A 20 33.75 2.01 2.22
CA THR A 20 33.78 1.33 0.92
C THR A 20 32.64 1.87 0.08
N ASN A 21 32.92 2.14 -1.20
CA ASN A 21 31.92 2.41 -2.20
C ASN A 21 32.25 1.65 -3.49
N ASN A 22 31.29 1.59 -4.41
CA ASN A 22 31.42 0.88 -5.68
C ASN A 22 32.20 1.66 -6.75
N GLY A 23 32.76 2.83 -6.41
CA GLY A 23 33.44 3.73 -7.33
C GLY A 23 32.52 4.52 -8.27
N LEU A 24 31.20 4.37 -8.16
CA LEU A 24 30.20 5.07 -9.00
C LEU A 24 29.50 6.22 -8.26
N THR A 25 29.39 6.16 -6.93
CA THR A 25 28.76 7.20 -6.10
C THR A 25 29.32 7.24 -4.68
N ASP A 26 29.25 8.40 -4.03
CA ASP A 26 29.48 8.63 -2.59
C ASP A 26 28.17 8.90 -1.81
N ALA A 27 27.01 8.88 -2.50
CA ALA A 27 25.70 9.06 -1.87
C ALA A 27 25.26 7.84 -1.04
N VAL A 28 25.76 6.64 -1.36
CA VAL A 28 25.58 5.41 -0.59
C VAL A 28 26.91 4.68 -0.50
N GLU A 29 27.45 4.62 0.71
CA GLU A 29 28.69 3.93 1.06
C GLU A 29 28.41 2.87 2.14
N TRP A 30 29.35 1.98 2.42
CA TRP A 30 29.21 0.94 3.43
C TRP A 30 30.54 0.54 4.07
N ASP A 31 30.48 -0.18 5.19
CA ASP A 31 31.61 -0.92 5.75
C ASP A 31 31.11 -2.14 6.54
N GLU A 32 32.01 -2.80 7.29
CA GLU A 32 31.70 -4.01 8.06
C GLU A 32 30.70 -3.81 9.21
N TYR A 33 30.14 -2.60 9.39
CA TYR A 33 29.19 -2.26 10.44
C TYR A 33 27.82 -1.82 9.90
N SER A 34 27.76 -0.90 8.93
CA SER A 34 26.50 -0.31 8.46
C SER A 34 26.59 0.36 7.09
N LEU A 35 25.44 0.58 6.45
CA LEU A 35 25.34 1.57 5.37
C LEU A 35 25.55 2.98 5.92
N THR A 36 26.07 3.84 5.04
CA THR A 36 26.15 5.29 5.18
C THR A 36 25.44 5.91 3.97
N VAL A 37 24.33 6.62 4.20
CA VAL A 37 23.59 7.33 3.13
C VAL A 37 23.76 8.83 3.32
N ASN A 38 24.22 9.53 2.29
CA ASN A 38 24.56 10.96 2.31
C ASN A 38 25.42 11.34 3.54
N GLY A 39 26.48 10.57 3.79
CA GLY A 39 27.41 10.76 4.90
C GLY A 39 26.87 10.41 6.30
N SER A 40 25.64 9.87 6.41
CA SER A 40 25.02 9.49 7.69
C SER A 40 24.83 7.98 7.79
N ARG A 41 25.40 7.36 8.83
CA ARG A 41 25.16 5.94 9.16
C ARG A 41 23.74 5.72 9.63
N LEU A 42 23.17 4.56 9.30
CA LEU A 42 21.82 4.20 9.73
C LEU A 42 21.65 2.70 9.98
N PHE A 43 20.70 2.39 10.87
CA PHE A 43 20.07 1.09 10.94
C PHE A 43 18.93 1.11 9.91
N VAL A 44 18.94 0.19 8.94
CA VAL A 44 17.84 0.08 7.97
C VAL A 44 16.81 -0.89 8.51
N LEU A 45 15.60 -0.41 8.76
CA LEU A 45 14.43 -1.24 9.03
C LEU A 45 13.48 -1.12 7.83
N GLY A 46 13.51 -2.13 6.97
CA GLY A 46 12.76 -2.23 5.73
C GLY A 46 11.48 -3.02 5.90
N GLY A 47 10.39 -2.57 5.28
CA GLY A 47 9.15 -3.32 5.18
C GLY A 47 8.86 -3.69 3.74
N GLU A 48 8.63 -4.97 3.44
CA GLU A 48 8.29 -5.38 2.08
C GLU A 48 6.86 -4.93 1.72
N PHE A 49 6.72 -4.36 0.51
CA PHE A 49 5.45 -3.91 -0.04
C PHE A 49 5.33 -4.26 -1.54
N HIS A 50 4.26 -4.97 -1.93
CA HIS A 50 4.00 -5.33 -3.32
C HIS A 50 2.86 -4.50 -3.88
N TYR A 51 3.16 -3.45 -4.65
CA TYR A 51 2.15 -2.57 -5.25
C TYR A 51 1.17 -3.30 -6.16
N GLN A 52 1.59 -4.37 -6.85
CA GLN A 52 0.65 -5.24 -7.59
C GLN A 52 -0.45 -5.77 -6.66
N ARG A 53 -0.13 -6.19 -5.42
CA ARG A 53 -1.11 -6.75 -4.47
C ARG A 53 -2.02 -5.71 -3.80
N LEU A 54 -1.82 -4.42 -4.09
CA LEU A 54 -2.71 -3.31 -3.74
C LEU A 54 -2.83 -2.36 -4.96
N PRO A 55 -3.64 -2.70 -5.98
CA PRO A 55 -3.69 -1.99 -7.27
C PRO A 55 -4.44 -0.64 -7.22
N VAL A 56 -4.35 0.06 -6.09
CA VAL A 56 -4.97 1.36 -5.81
C VAL A 56 -3.85 2.31 -5.36
N PRO A 57 -3.24 3.08 -6.27
CA PRO A 57 -2.14 4.00 -5.95
C PRO A 57 -2.45 4.96 -4.79
N GLU A 58 -3.71 5.37 -4.67
CA GLU A 58 -4.23 6.27 -3.64
C GLU A 58 -4.14 5.66 -2.22
N LEU A 59 -3.96 4.34 -2.09
CA LEU A 59 -3.76 3.64 -0.82
C LEU A 59 -2.28 3.29 -0.52
N TRP A 60 -1.34 3.51 -1.44
CA TRP A 60 0.09 3.29 -1.12
C TRP A 60 0.59 4.24 0.00
N PRO A 61 0.23 5.55 0.01
CA PRO A 61 0.58 6.44 1.11
C PRO A 61 0.06 5.98 2.48
N ASP A 62 -1.09 5.27 2.54
CA ASP A 62 -1.60 4.71 3.80
C ASP A 62 -0.64 3.70 4.41
N ILE A 63 -0.15 2.75 3.59
CA ILE A 63 0.81 1.73 4.02
C ILE A 63 2.14 2.38 4.40
N PHE A 64 2.63 3.33 3.59
CA PHE A 64 3.92 3.98 3.82
C PHE A 64 3.92 4.86 5.08
N GLN A 65 2.83 5.59 5.35
CA GLN A 65 2.64 6.33 6.60
C GLN A 65 2.57 5.38 7.80
N LYS A 66 1.87 4.23 7.68
CA LYS A 66 1.84 3.20 8.73
C LYS A 66 3.24 2.63 8.99
N PHE A 67 4.04 2.33 7.96
CA PHE A 67 5.42 1.90 8.15
C PHE A 67 6.28 2.99 8.82
N LYS A 68 6.25 4.23 8.32
CA LYS A 68 7.02 5.36 8.89
C LYS A 68 6.67 5.62 10.37
N ALA A 69 5.39 5.59 10.71
CA ALA A 69 4.89 5.76 12.07
C ALA A 69 5.33 4.61 13.01
N ASN A 70 5.49 3.40 12.48
CA ASN A 70 5.99 2.23 13.21
C ASN A 70 7.52 2.07 13.12
N GLY A 71 8.26 3.13 12.79
CA GLY A 71 9.72 3.17 12.91
C GLY A 71 10.52 2.72 11.69
N PHE A 72 9.86 2.22 10.65
CA PHE A 72 10.53 1.85 9.39
C PHE A 72 11.10 3.08 8.69
N ASN A 73 12.19 2.87 7.95
CA ASN A 73 12.86 3.91 7.17
C ASN A 73 13.19 3.49 5.72
N ALA A 74 12.87 2.26 5.33
CA ALA A 74 12.98 1.77 3.97
C ALA A 74 11.78 0.88 3.55
N LEU A 75 11.60 0.74 2.24
CA LEU A 75 10.72 -0.21 1.58
C LEU A 75 11.55 -1.23 0.80
N GLY A 76 11.16 -2.51 0.86
CA GLY A 76 11.55 -3.47 -0.16
C GLY A 76 10.43 -3.58 -1.20
N LEU A 77 10.78 -3.51 -2.49
CA LEU A 77 9.82 -3.49 -3.60
C LEU A 77 10.23 -4.46 -4.71
N TYR A 78 9.49 -5.55 -4.91
CA TYR A 78 9.57 -6.35 -6.16
C TYR A 78 8.95 -5.62 -7.36
N PHE A 79 9.40 -5.96 -8.57
CA PHE A 79 8.78 -5.50 -9.82
C PHE A 79 8.31 -6.68 -10.69
N PHE A 80 7.07 -6.60 -11.15
CA PHE A 80 6.33 -7.75 -11.65
C PHE A 80 6.31 -7.76 -13.18
N TRP A 81 7.26 -8.46 -13.82
CA TRP A 81 7.33 -8.54 -15.29
C TRP A 81 6.02 -9.11 -15.87
N SER A 82 5.38 -10.07 -15.19
CA SER A 82 4.02 -10.57 -15.46
C SER A 82 2.91 -9.51 -15.48
N TYR A 83 3.07 -8.41 -14.73
CA TYR A 83 2.09 -7.32 -14.64
C TYR A 83 2.35 -6.25 -15.70
N HIS A 84 3.63 -5.95 -15.96
CA HIS A 84 4.05 -4.87 -16.85
C HIS A 84 4.16 -5.27 -18.31
N SER A 85 4.41 -6.55 -18.64
CA SER A 85 4.58 -7.05 -20.01
C SER A 85 3.54 -8.12 -20.34
N ALA A 86 2.42 -7.66 -20.89
CA ALA A 86 1.36 -8.53 -21.42
C ALA A 86 1.77 -9.28 -22.70
N GLU A 87 2.58 -8.62 -23.53
CA GLU A 87 3.09 -9.10 -24.79
C GLU A 87 4.58 -8.77 -24.89
N GLU A 88 5.32 -9.58 -25.64
CA GLU A 88 6.76 -9.46 -25.82
C GLU A 88 7.15 -8.10 -26.43
N GLY A 89 8.07 -7.38 -25.77
CA GLY A 89 8.49 -6.03 -26.17
C GLY A 89 7.50 -4.90 -25.83
N ILE A 90 6.33 -5.20 -25.25
CA ILE A 90 5.36 -4.20 -24.78
C ILE A 90 5.45 -4.08 -23.25
N TYR A 91 5.54 -2.84 -22.75
CA TYR A 91 5.65 -2.52 -21.33
C TYR A 91 4.72 -1.37 -20.93
N ASP A 92 4.06 -1.50 -19.78
CA ASP A 92 3.20 -0.47 -19.18
C ASP A 92 3.61 -0.19 -17.73
N PHE A 93 4.22 0.98 -17.50
CA PHE A 93 4.71 1.43 -16.19
C PHE A 93 3.96 2.68 -15.68
N GLU A 94 2.80 3.02 -16.28
CA GLU A 94 2.11 4.28 -16.06
C GLU A 94 0.61 4.11 -15.72
N THR A 95 -0.03 3.04 -16.20
CA THR A 95 -1.47 2.85 -16.08
C THR A 95 -1.89 2.38 -14.69
N SER A 96 -2.66 3.21 -13.97
CA SER A 96 -3.30 2.83 -12.70
C SER A 96 -2.29 2.25 -11.68
N GLY A 97 -2.56 1.09 -11.10
CA GLY A 97 -1.68 0.35 -10.19
C GLY A 97 -0.30 -0.04 -10.73
N LYS A 98 -0.01 0.17 -12.03
CA LYS A 98 1.34 -0.03 -12.62
C LYS A 98 2.22 1.21 -12.56
N ASN A 99 1.72 2.36 -12.10
CA ASN A 99 2.46 3.62 -12.16
C ASN A 99 3.67 3.64 -11.21
N LEU A 100 4.86 3.39 -11.75
CA LEU A 100 6.08 3.29 -10.95
C LEU A 100 6.58 4.66 -10.44
N GLN A 101 6.38 5.74 -11.21
CA GLN A 101 6.79 7.07 -10.74
C GLN A 101 5.99 7.50 -9.51
N LYS A 102 4.65 7.33 -9.53
CA LYS A 102 3.79 7.57 -8.36
C LYS A 102 4.19 6.74 -7.14
N LEU A 103 4.71 5.52 -7.35
CA LEU A 103 5.18 4.66 -6.27
C LEU A 103 6.43 5.22 -5.59
N PHE A 104 7.41 5.67 -6.38
CA PHE A 104 8.62 6.34 -5.86
C PHE A 104 8.31 7.70 -5.23
N ASP A 105 7.39 8.48 -5.82
CA ASP A 105 6.93 9.76 -5.28
C ASP A 105 6.28 9.56 -3.91
N ALA A 106 5.36 8.60 -3.78
CA ALA A 106 4.71 8.27 -2.51
C ALA A 106 5.69 7.77 -1.44
N ALA A 107 6.69 6.96 -1.82
CA ALA A 107 7.74 6.52 -0.91
C ALA A 107 8.60 7.69 -0.40
N LYS A 108 8.97 8.61 -1.32
CA LYS A 108 9.73 9.83 -1.02
C LYS A 108 8.94 10.82 -0.16
N GLU A 109 7.65 11.02 -0.43
CA GLU A 109 6.76 11.87 0.37
C GLU A 109 6.57 11.33 1.79
N ALA A 110 6.40 10.01 1.96
CA ALA A 110 6.34 9.36 3.26
C ALA A 110 7.70 9.36 4.01
N GLY A 111 8.78 9.80 3.37
CA GLY A 111 10.12 9.78 3.93
C GLY A 111 10.64 8.37 4.16
N LEU A 112 10.56 7.51 3.15
CA LEU A 112 11.13 6.17 3.15
C LEU A 112 12.16 6.04 2.01
N TYR A 113 13.28 5.38 2.28
CA TYR A 113 14.17 4.89 1.23
C TYR A 113 13.54 3.68 0.50
N VAL A 114 14.09 3.32 -0.65
CA VAL A 114 13.70 2.13 -1.41
C VAL A 114 14.91 1.22 -1.65
N ILE A 115 14.71 -0.06 -1.39
CA ILE A 115 15.54 -1.16 -1.88
C ILE A 115 14.73 -1.81 -3.00
N ALA A 116 15.14 -1.54 -4.24
CA ALA A 116 14.40 -1.98 -5.41
C ALA A 116 14.83 -3.39 -5.83
N ARG A 117 13.86 -4.27 -6.11
CA ARG A 117 14.10 -5.70 -6.40
C ARG A 117 13.50 -6.08 -7.76
N PRO A 118 14.04 -5.53 -8.88
CA PRO A 118 13.39 -5.59 -10.20
C PRO A 118 13.37 -6.97 -10.90
N GLY A 119 14.05 -7.97 -10.36
CA GLY A 119 14.10 -9.33 -10.92
C GLY A 119 15.32 -9.55 -11.83
N PRO A 120 15.18 -10.20 -13.00
CA PRO A 120 13.93 -10.50 -13.73
C PRO A 120 13.04 -11.60 -13.11
N TYR A 121 13.60 -12.45 -12.26
CA TYR A 121 12.86 -13.41 -11.44
C TYR A 121 12.69 -12.88 -10.02
N ILE A 122 11.50 -13.04 -9.43
CA ILE A 122 11.20 -12.54 -8.07
C ILE A 122 10.57 -13.59 -7.14
N ASN A 123 10.13 -14.76 -7.64
CA ASN A 123 9.35 -15.74 -6.87
C ASN A 123 8.05 -15.14 -6.29
N ALA A 124 8.12 -14.58 -5.07
CA ALA A 124 7.06 -13.85 -4.38
C ALA A 124 5.70 -14.57 -4.22
N GLU A 125 5.61 -15.89 -4.46
CA GLU A 125 4.37 -16.65 -4.64
C GLU A 125 3.45 -16.04 -5.72
N THR A 126 4.05 -15.39 -6.71
CA THR A 126 3.36 -14.79 -7.86
C THR A 126 3.36 -15.72 -9.07
N ASN A 127 2.39 -15.53 -9.95
CA ASN A 127 2.22 -16.29 -11.18
C ASN A 127 3.53 -16.31 -12.00
N ALA A 128 3.99 -17.50 -12.38
CA ALA A 128 5.31 -17.77 -12.99
C ALA A 128 6.54 -17.33 -12.17
N GLY A 129 6.40 -17.02 -10.88
CA GLY A 129 7.43 -16.36 -10.07
C GLY A 129 7.79 -14.95 -10.55
N GLY A 130 6.83 -14.28 -11.21
CA GLY A 130 6.91 -12.90 -11.67
C GLY A 130 7.37 -12.69 -13.11
N TYR A 131 7.83 -13.73 -13.81
CA TYR A 131 8.15 -13.68 -15.24
C TYR A 131 6.95 -13.27 -16.11
N ALA A 132 7.19 -12.62 -17.25
CA ALA A 132 6.14 -12.41 -18.23
C ALA A 132 5.51 -13.73 -18.70
N LEU A 133 4.19 -13.81 -18.61
CA LEU A 133 3.48 -15.08 -18.85
C LEU A 133 3.55 -15.54 -20.31
N TRP A 134 3.84 -14.65 -21.25
CA TRP A 134 4.06 -15.02 -22.65
C TRP A 134 5.26 -15.95 -22.84
N GLY A 135 6.21 -15.99 -21.90
CA GLY A 135 7.32 -16.95 -21.91
C GLY A 135 6.94 -18.39 -21.53
N SER A 136 5.68 -18.65 -21.16
CA SER A 136 5.21 -19.98 -20.73
C SER A 136 4.97 -20.99 -21.86
N ASP A 137 5.07 -20.58 -23.12
CA ASP A 137 5.24 -21.48 -24.26
C ASP A 137 6.68 -22.04 -24.37
N GLY A 138 7.60 -21.54 -23.54
CA GLY A 138 9.00 -21.95 -23.50
C GLY A 138 9.89 -21.27 -24.54
N ARG A 139 9.41 -20.22 -25.23
CA ARG A 139 10.23 -19.41 -26.14
C ARG A 139 11.49 -18.88 -25.45
N ILE A 140 11.40 -18.54 -24.15
CA ILE A 140 12.49 -18.00 -23.32
C ILE A 140 13.56 -19.03 -22.90
N GLY A 141 13.40 -20.31 -23.24
CA GLY A 141 14.44 -21.32 -23.03
C GLY A 141 14.77 -21.65 -21.57
N GLN A 142 16.05 -21.87 -21.28
CA GLN A 142 16.51 -22.26 -19.94
C GLN A 142 16.63 -21.04 -19.03
N ILE A 143 15.57 -20.80 -18.24
CA ILE A 143 15.51 -19.72 -17.25
C ILE A 143 16.65 -19.78 -16.22
N ARG A 144 17.10 -18.60 -15.76
CA ARG A 144 18.16 -18.42 -14.74
C ARG A 144 19.52 -19.02 -15.13
N THR A 145 19.76 -19.08 -16.43
CA THR A 145 21.03 -19.51 -17.05
C THR A 145 21.52 -18.46 -18.04
N ASN A 146 22.67 -18.68 -18.68
CA ASN A 146 23.17 -17.84 -19.76
C ASN A 146 22.60 -18.18 -21.15
N ASP A 147 21.53 -18.98 -21.26
CA ASP A 147 20.78 -19.23 -22.50
C ASP A 147 20.45 -17.91 -23.21
N GLU A 148 20.80 -17.82 -24.50
CA GLU A 148 20.62 -16.64 -25.34
C GLU A 148 19.14 -16.25 -25.43
N ARG A 149 18.23 -17.23 -25.49
CA ARG A 149 16.77 -16.96 -25.51
C ARG A 149 16.24 -16.39 -24.20
N TYR A 150 16.85 -16.75 -23.08
CA TYR A 150 16.47 -16.20 -21.79
C TYR A 150 16.99 -14.77 -21.65
N HIS A 151 18.26 -14.54 -22.00
CA HIS A 151 18.87 -13.21 -22.09
C HIS A 151 18.06 -12.26 -22.96
N ASP A 152 17.75 -12.65 -24.20
CA ASP A 152 17.05 -11.80 -25.16
C ASP A 152 15.61 -11.49 -24.73
N ALA A 153 15.00 -12.35 -23.91
CA ALA A 153 13.68 -12.11 -23.33
C ALA A 153 13.71 -11.10 -22.15
N TRP A 154 14.65 -11.24 -21.20
CA TRP A 154 14.68 -10.38 -20.01
C TRP A 154 15.41 -9.05 -20.23
N ALA A 155 16.41 -8.99 -21.12
CA ALA A 155 17.23 -7.78 -21.31
C ALA A 155 16.39 -6.56 -21.73
N PRO A 156 15.41 -6.67 -22.67
CA PRO A 156 14.54 -5.54 -23.01
C PRO A 156 13.65 -5.08 -21.85
N TYR A 157 13.20 -5.98 -20.96
CA TYR A 157 12.43 -5.61 -19.77
C TYR A 157 13.27 -4.76 -18.81
N ILE A 158 14.50 -5.21 -18.51
CA ILE A 158 15.45 -4.45 -17.70
C ILE A 158 15.80 -3.11 -18.35
N GLN A 159 16.08 -3.07 -19.66
CA GLN A 159 16.39 -1.84 -20.38
C GLN A 159 15.26 -0.80 -20.40
N ASN A 160 13.99 -1.22 -20.32
CA ASN A 160 12.84 -0.30 -20.25
C ASN A 160 12.47 0.09 -18.80
N LEU A 161 12.67 -0.81 -17.83
CA LEU A 161 12.38 -0.55 -16.41
C LEU A 161 13.46 0.32 -15.74
N ILE A 162 14.73 0.01 -15.95
CA ILE A 162 15.84 0.62 -15.22
C ILE A 162 15.96 2.13 -15.44
N PRO A 163 15.66 2.76 -16.60
CA PRO A 163 15.66 4.22 -16.72
C PRO A 163 14.73 4.92 -15.72
N ILE A 164 13.57 4.34 -15.41
CA ILE A 164 12.64 4.86 -14.38
C ILE A 164 13.26 4.71 -12.99
N LEU A 165 13.87 3.55 -12.72
CA LEU A 165 14.58 3.29 -11.46
C LEU A 165 15.77 4.25 -11.27
N ALA A 166 16.54 4.48 -12.33
CA ALA A 166 17.77 5.26 -12.34
C ALA A 166 17.50 6.73 -12.03
N ALA A 167 16.43 7.30 -12.60
CA ALA A 167 15.92 8.64 -12.30
C ALA A 167 15.39 8.79 -10.85
N ASN A 168 15.13 7.67 -10.16
CA ASN A 168 14.66 7.64 -8.77
C ASN A 168 15.73 7.16 -7.78
N GLN A 169 16.99 7.09 -8.20
CA GLN A 169 18.14 6.90 -7.30
C GLN A 169 18.34 8.10 -6.38
N ILE A 170 18.90 7.86 -5.20
CA ILE A 170 19.24 8.92 -4.23
C ILE A 170 20.22 9.96 -4.80
N THR A 171 21.03 9.58 -5.80
CA THR A 171 21.92 10.49 -6.56
C THR A 171 21.15 11.53 -7.38
N GLU A 172 19.98 11.15 -7.90
CA GLU A 172 19.05 12.04 -8.63
C GLU A 172 17.99 12.65 -7.69
N GLY A 173 18.14 12.47 -6.37
CA GLY A 173 17.21 12.94 -5.35
C GLY A 173 15.94 12.12 -5.20
N GLY A 174 15.88 10.90 -5.75
CA GLY A 174 14.82 9.92 -5.48
C GLY A 174 15.07 9.08 -4.20
N PRO A 175 14.21 8.10 -3.89
CA PRO A 175 14.33 7.31 -2.66
C PRO A 175 15.25 6.07 -2.76
N VAL A 176 15.65 5.63 -3.96
CA VAL A 176 16.34 4.32 -4.13
C VAL A 176 17.79 4.38 -3.65
N ILE A 177 18.15 3.51 -2.70
CA ILE A 177 19.50 3.42 -2.08
C ILE A 177 20.25 2.12 -2.39
N LEU A 178 19.54 1.05 -2.76
CA LEU A 178 20.10 -0.24 -3.16
C LEU A 178 19.23 -0.83 -4.28
N VAL A 179 19.84 -1.64 -5.15
CA VAL A 179 19.13 -2.40 -6.18
C VAL A 179 19.53 -3.88 -6.10
N GLN A 180 18.56 -4.76 -5.88
CA GLN A 180 18.75 -6.20 -5.88
C GLN A 180 18.80 -6.73 -7.32
N VAL A 181 19.85 -7.49 -7.66
CA VAL A 181 19.92 -8.28 -8.88
C VAL A 181 19.45 -9.70 -8.61
N GLU A 182 18.55 -10.23 -9.45
CA GLU A 182 17.94 -11.56 -9.27
C GLU A 182 17.17 -11.70 -7.93
N ASN A 183 16.76 -12.92 -7.59
CA ASN A 183 16.11 -13.25 -6.33
C ASN A 183 16.39 -14.69 -5.87
N GLU A 184 16.97 -14.88 -4.69
CA GLU A 184 17.25 -16.21 -4.11
C GLU A 184 18.14 -17.13 -4.97
N LEU A 185 18.84 -16.59 -5.98
CA LEU A 185 19.75 -17.38 -6.83
C LEU A 185 20.88 -17.96 -5.99
N ARG A 186 20.84 -19.25 -5.66
CA ARG A 186 21.89 -19.88 -4.85
C ARG A 186 23.17 -20.05 -5.64
N GLN A 187 24.29 -19.52 -5.15
CA GLN A 187 25.59 -19.88 -5.72
C GLN A 187 25.88 -21.35 -5.40
N THR A 188 25.87 -22.20 -6.43
CA THR A 188 26.03 -23.67 -6.31
C THR A 188 27.29 -24.19 -7.00
N VAL A 189 27.78 -23.47 -8.00
CA VAL A 189 29.03 -23.72 -8.72
C VAL A 189 29.80 -22.41 -8.77
N HIS A 190 31.11 -22.50 -8.59
CA HIS A 190 32.00 -21.36 -8.38
C HIS A 190 33.15 -21.44 -9.40
N GLU A 191 32.76 -21.35 -10.66
CA GLU A 191 33.62 -21.44 -11.84
C GLU A 191 33.23 -20.29 -12.79
N PRO A 192 34.16 -19.41 -13.24
CA PRO A 192 33.82 -18.22 -14.00
C PRO A 192 32.99 -18.48 -15.27
N ASP A 193 33.29 -19.56 -15.99
CA ASP A 193 32.61 -19.94 -17.24
C ASP A 193 31.27 -20.66 -17.01
N HIS A 194 30.87 -20.91 -15.75
CA HIS A 194 29.62 -21.59 -15.46
C HIS A 194 28.41 -20.71 -15.81
N THR A 195 27.39 -21.31 -16.41
CA THR A 195 26.19 -20.63 -16.92
C THR A 195 25.52 -19.70 -15.91
N LEU A 196 25.50 -20.09 -14.62
CA LEU A 196 24.97 -19.31 -13.49
C LEU A 196 25.76 -18.02 -13.24
N VAL A 197 27.10 -18.08 -13.31
CA VAL A 197 28.00 -16.95 -13.06
C VAL A 197 27.94 -15.99 -14.25
N GLN A 198 27.97 -16.53 -15.47
CA GLN A 198 27.79 -15.75 -16.71
C GLN A 198 26.42 -15.04 -16.77
N TYR A 199 25.37 -15.63 -16.21
CA TYR A 199 24.07 -14.97 -16.08
C TYR A 199 24.10 -13.79 -15.10
N MET A 200 24.70 -13.96 -13.90
CA MET A 200 24.84 -12.86 -12.94
C MET A 200 25.72 -11.71 -13.47
N ILE A 201 26.80 -12.01 -14.20
CA ILE A 201 27.61 -11.00 -14.90
C ILE A 201 26.75 -10.20 -15.89
N LYS A 202 25.97 -10.87 -16.75
CA LYS A 202 25.08 -10.20 -17.71
C LYS A 202 24.01 -9.32 -17.03
N LEU A 203 23.48 -9.73 -15.88
CA LEU A 203 22.56 -8.90 -15.10
C LEU A 203 23.25 -7.66 -14.52
N GLU A 204 24.44 -7.83 -13.93
CA GLU A 204 25.25 -6.73 -13.43
C GLU A 204 25.53 -5.71 -14.55
N GLU A 205 26.06 -6.17 -15.69
CA GLU A 205 26.31 -5.35 -16.89
C GLU A 205 25.05 -4.60 -17.34
N ALA A 206 23.91 -5.30 -17.51
CA ALA A 206 22.66 -4.68 -17.97
C ALA A 206 22.11 -3.61 -17.01
N PHE A 207 22.27 -3.78 -15.69
CA PHE A 207 21.83 -2.80 -14.70
C PHE A 207 22.76 -1.59 -14.68
N ARG A 208 24.08 -1.79 -14.78
CA ARG A 208 25.06 -0.70 -14.84
C ARG A 208 24.92 0.11 -16.13
N ASP A 209 24.82 -0.54 -17.28
CA ASP A 209 24.68 0.10 -18.60
C ASP A 209 23.38 0.92 -18.71
N ALA A 210 22.30 0.48 -18.04
CA ALA A 210 21.03 1.21 -17.98
C ALA A 210 20.99 2.31 -16.89
N GLY A 211 22.07 2.51 -16.12
CA GLY A 211 22.26 3.68 -15.25
C GLY A 211 22.19 3.44 -13.73
N VAL A 212 22.24 2.20 -13.24
CA VAL A 212 22.29 1.92 -11.79
C VAL A 212 23.69 2.20 -11.23
N VAL A 213 23.82 3.32 -10.51
CA VAL A 213 25.04 3.76 -9.83
C VAL A 213 25.03 3.47 -8.33
N VAL A 214 23.87 3.29 -7.70
CA VAL A 214 23.79 2.85 -6.29
C VAL A 214 24.33 1.40 -6.13
N PRO A 215 24.67 0.96 -4.90
CA PRO A 215 25.20 -0.37 -4.69
C PRO A 215 24.20 -1.47 -5.07
N LEU A 216 24.71 -2.51 -5.74
CA LEU A 216 23.94 -3.71 -6.03
C LEU A 216 23.93 -4.66 -4.83
N THR A 217 22.80 -5.32 -4.62
CA THR A 217 22.62 -6.33 -3.57
C THR A 217 22.09 -7.64 -4.16
N HIS A 218 22.21 -8.72 -3.39
CA HIS A 218 21.62 -10.02 -3.69
C HIS A 218 21.10 -10.63 -2.39
N ASN A 219 20.03 -11.40 -2.45
CA ASN A 219 19.47 -12.13 -1.33
C ASN A 219 19.71 -13.64 -1.47
N GLU A 220 20.69 -14.17 -0.74
CA GLU A 220 20.96 -15.62 -0.75
C GLU A 220 19.95 -16.34 0.16
N LYS A 221 19.17 -17.25 -0.43
CA LYS A 221 18.05 -18.01 0.19
C LYS A 221 18.29 -18.63 1.57
N SER A 222 19.55 -18.86 1.94
CA SER A 222 19.93 -19.55 3.18
C SER A 222 21.44 -19.48 3.40
N MET A 223 21.91 -19.83 4.61
CA MET A 223 23.36 -20.02 4.86
C MET A 223 23.92 -21.22 4.10
N SER A 224 24.22 -21.00 2.81
CA SER A 224 24.68 -21.96 1.81
C SER A 224 26.16 -22.36 2.04
N ARG A 225 26.84 -22.93 1.03
CA ARG A 225 28.30 -23.18 1.10
C ARG A 225 29.14 -22.10 0.42
N GLN A 226 28.53 -21.34 -0.47
CA GLN A 226 29.09 -20.29 -1.30
C GLN A 226 28.25 -19.01 -1.11
N SER A 227 28.65 -17.88 -1.72
CA SER A 227 28.02 -16.57 -1.53
C SER A 227 28.40 -15.64 -2.68
N TRP A 228 27.44 -14.83 -3.15
CA TRP A 228 27.66 -13.76 -4.14
C TRP A 228 28.33 -12.50 -3.58
N SER A 229 28.81 -12.54 -2.33
CA SER A 229 29.61 -11.47 -1.76
C SER A 229 30.92 -11.25 -2.53
N SER A 230 31.27 -9.99 -2.79
CA SER A 230 32.58 -9.62 -3.34
C SER A 230 33.78 -10.05 -2.47
N ASP A 231 33.60 -10.28 -1.16
CA ASP A 231 34.60 -10.88 -0.27
C ASP A 231 34.79 -12.40 -0.50
N PHE A 232 33.80 -13.10 -1.06
CA PHE A 232 33.77 -14.56 -1.15
C PHE A 232 34.32 -15.09 -2.48
N GLN A 233 35.64 -14.98 -2.65
CA GLN A 233 36.38 -15.59 -3.79
C GLN A 233 35.85 -15.17 -5.19
N ASN A 234 35.52 -13.89 -5.39
CA ASN A 234 34.85 -13.38 -6.60
C ASN A 234 35.29 -14.03 -7.94
N VAL A 235 34.38 -14.82 -8.54
CA VAL A 235 34.50 -15.45 -9.88
C VAL A 235 33.73 -14.71 -10.98
N GLY A 236 33.14 -13.55 -10.66
CA GLY A 236 32.22 -12.79 -11.50
C GLY A 236 30.78 -12.78 -10.95
N GLY A 237 30.02 -11.71 -11.24
CA GLY A 237 28.62 -11.56 -10.83
C GLY A 237 28.43 -11.40 -9.31
N ALA A 238 29.46 -10.94 -8.61
CA ALA A 238 29.42 -10.69 -7.17
C ALA A 238 28.89 -9.28 -6.89
N VAL A 239 28.11 -9.13 -5.81
CA VAL A 239 27.43 -7.86 -5.47
C VAL A 239 28.23 -6.99 -4.49
N ASP A 240 27.87 -5.71 -4.43
CA ASP A 240 28.47 -4.71 -3.55
C ASP A 240 28.13 -5.00 -2.07
N VAL A 241 26.85 -5.27 -1.80
CA VAL A 241 26.32 -5.60 -0.46
C VAL A 241 25.64 -6.97 -0.50
N TYR A 242 26.16 -7.94 0.22
CA TYR A 242 25.59 -9.28 0.34
C TYR A 242 24.48 -9.33 1.38
N ALA A 243 23.32 -9.88 1.01
CA ALA A 243 22.24 -10.17 1.92
C ALA A 243 21.96 -11.67 2.04
N LEU A 244 21.38 -12.05 3.18
CA LEU A 244 20.89 -13.38 3.49
C LEU A 244 19.38 -13.32 3.71
N ASP A 245 18.67 -14.34 3.24
CA ASP A 245 17.27 -14.57 3.62
C ASP A 245 17.19 -15.67 4.67
N HIS A 246 16.26 -15.52 5.61
CA HIS A 246 15.97 -16.59 6.54
C HIS A 246 14.56 -16.52 7.12
N TYR A 247 13.89 -17.67 7.03
CA TYR A 247 12.58 -17.91 7.62
C TYR A 247 12.70 -18.98 8.72
N PRO A 248 13.20 -18.62 9.92
CA PRO A 248 13.54 -19.57 10.99
C PRO A 248 12.34 -20.21 11.69
N GLY A 249 11.15 -19.62 11.57
CA GLY A 249 9.97 -19.95 12.34
C GLY A 249 9.54 -21.39 12.12
N ALA A 250 9.23 -21.74 10.87
CA ALA A 250 8.62 -23.03 10.51
C ALA A 250 7.44 -23.38 11.45
N LEU A 251 6.71 -22.37 11.89
CA LEU A 251 5.80 -22.44 13.03
C LEU A 251 4.52 -23.16 12.64
N SER A 252 3.95 -23.88 13.59
CA SER A 252 2.63 -24.47 13.38
C SER A 252 1.56 -23.42 13.68
N CYS A 253 0.80 -23.02 12.66
CA CYS A 253 -0.41 -22.20 12.83
C CYS A 253 -1.41 -22.82 13.81
N THR A 254 -1.50 -24.16 13.85
CA THR A 254 -2.42 -24.91 14.73
C THR A 254 -1.86 -25.24 16.11
N ASN A 255 -0.52 -25.32 16.27
CA ASN A 255 0.11 -25.71 17.52
C ASN A 255 1.04 -24.62 18.08
N ASN A 256 0.44 -23.73 18.87
CA ASN A 256 1.12 -22.63 19.57
C ASN A 256 2.23 -23.08 20.55
N GLU A 257 2.30 -24.36 20.92
CA GLU A 257 3.36 -24.94 21.75
C GLU A 257 4.64 -25.28 20.97
N THR A 258 4.61 -25.22 19.63
CA THR A 258 5.85 -25.31 18.82
C THR A 258 6.86 -24.23 19.19
N GLY A 259 6.41 -23.00 19.43
CA GLY A 259 7.25 -21.91 19.95
C GLY A 259 8.40 -21.49 19.03
N PHE A 260 9.17 -20.49 19.45
CA PHE A 260 10.16 -19.86 18.59
C PHE A 260 11.52 -20.57 18.68
N VAL A 261 12.11 -20.89 17.52
CA VAL A 261 13.45 -21.49 17.41
C VAL A 261 14.37 -20.49 16.70
N VAL A 262 15.17 -19.76 17.47
CA VAL A 262 16.09 -18.76 16.91
C VAL A 262 17.37 -19.39 16.37
N ASN A 263 17.87 -18.85 15.26
CA ASN A 263 19.20 -19.16 14.77
C ASN A 263 20.23 -18.16 15.34
N ARG A 264 21.30 -18.67 15.95
CA ARG A 264 22.37 -17.89 16.62
C ARG A 264 23.71 -17.88 15.85
N GLY A 265 23.68 -18.19 14.54
CA GLY A 265 24.86 -18.33 13.68
C GLY A 265 25.08 -17.23 12.64
N TYR A 266 24.23 -16.19 12.58
CA TYR A 266 24.27 -15.18 11.52
C TYR A 266 25.56 -14.36 11.56
N TYR A 267 26.01 -13.94 12.74
CA TYR A 267 27.26 -13.20 12.91
C TYR A 267 28.48 -13.97 12.36
N GLN A 268 28.57 -15.27 12.68
CA GLN A 268 29.66 -16.13 12.21
C GLN A 268 29.56 -16.41 10.71
N TRP A 269 28.35 -16.36 10.13
CA TRP A 269 28.14 -16.44 8.69
C TRP A 269 28.66 -15.18 7.99
N PHE A 270 28.18 -13.99 8.36
CA PHE A 270 28.62 -12.74 7.72
C PHE A 270 30.13 -12.48 7.91
N LYS A 271 30.71 -12.73 9.10
CA LYS A 271 32.17 -12.65 9.28
C LYS A 271 32.97 -13.70 8.50
N LYS A 272 32.32 -14.71 7.89
CA LYS A 272 32.94 -15.67 6.96
C LYS A 272 32.72 -15.30 5.50
N THR A 273 31.56 -14.74 5.12
CA THR A 273 31.16 -14.53 3.71
C THR A 273 31.31 -13.10 3.22
N SER A 274 31.17 -12.10 4.08
CA SER A 274 31.04 -10.70 3.70
C SER A 274 31.58 -9.79 4.81
N TRP A 275 32.82 -10.07 5.24
CA TRP A 275 33.39 -9.48 6.45
C TRP A 275 33.74 -7.99 6.32
N THR A 276 33.75 -7.41 5.12
CA THR A 276 33.92 -5.97 4.85
C THR A 276 32.60 -5.22 4.62
N GLN A 277 31.48 -5.94 4.61
CA GLN A 277 30.14 -5.44 4.28
C GLN A 277 29.23 -5.46 5.51
N PRO A 278 28.13 -4.68 5.52
CA PRO A 278 27.21 -4.65 6.64
C PRO A 278 26.35 -5.91 6.66
N GLU A 279 25.89 -6.30 7.84
CA GLU A 279 25.08 -7.51 8.01
C GLU A 279 23.63 -7.22 7.60
N TYR A 280 23.24 -7.74 6.43
CA TYR A 280 21.94 -7.51 5.80
C TYR A 280 21.09 -8.77 5.73
N MET A 281 19.93 -8.73 6.37
CA MET A 281 18.82 -9.65 6.09
C MET A 281 17.86 -9.00 5.10
N ALA A 282 17.80 -9.49 3.86
CA ALA A 282 16.92 -8.91 2.83
C ALA A 282 15.47 -9.32 3.06
N GLU A 283 15.22 -10.61 3.19
CA GLU A 283 13.95 -11.18 3.63
C GLU A 283 14.14 -11.90 4.97
N PHE A 284 13.65 -11.28 6.03
CA PHE A 284 13.44 -11.92 7.31
C PHE A 284 11.95 -12.09 7.58
N GLU A 285 11.57 -13.25 8.10
CA GLU A 285 10.18 -13.65 8.34
C GLU A 285 9.35 -12.61 9.09
N GLY A 286 8.37 -12.03 8.39
CA GLY A 286 7.26 -11.27 8.95
C GLY A 286 5.98 -12.09 9.12
N GLY A 287 5.96 -13.33 8.61
CA GLY A 287 4.83 -14.25 8.59
C GLY A 287 5.08 -15.40 7.60
N TRP A 288 4.03 -16.06 7.11
CA TRP A 288 4.14 -17.21 6.21
C TRP A 288 2.97 -17.28 5.21
N PHE A 289 3.15 -17.87 4.02
CA PHE A 289 2.06 -18.05 3.04
C PHE A 289 1.18 -19.27 3.35
N SER A 290 -0.07 -19.30 2.87
CA SER A 290 -1.01 -20.42 3.11
C SER A 290 -1.46 -21.04 1.78
N ALA A 291 -1.42 -22.37 1.70
CA ALA A 291 -1.70 -23.11 0.47
C ALA A 291 -3.17 -23.52 0.34
N TRP A 292 -3.60 -23.84 -0.89
CA TRP A 292 -4.88 -24.50 -1.14
C TRP A 292 -5.02 -25.78 -0.29
N GLY A 293 -6.19 -25.99 0.32
CA GLY A 293 -6.43 -27.12 1.23
C GLY A 293 -5.58 -27.13 2.50
N SER A 294 -5.07 -25.97 2.94
CA SER A 294 -4.55 -25.83 4.31
C SER A 294 -5.68 -25.96 5.34
N ASP A 295 -5.41 -26.62 6.46
CA ASP A 295 -6.34 -26.75 7.60
C ASP A 295 -6.58 -25.44 8.37
N THR A 296 -5.87 -24.35 8.02
CA THR A 296 -5.97 -23.04 8.69
C THR A 296 -5.97 -21.86 7.71
N PHE A 297 -6.84 -20.90 7.97
CA PHE A 297 -6.80 -19.57 7.36
C PHE A 297 -5.85 -18.63 8.13
N TYR A 298 -5.43 -17.52 7.51
CA TYR A 298 -4.46 -16.58 8.10
C TYR A 298 -4.86 -16.07 9.49
N ASP A 299 -6.15 -15.72 9.70
CA ASP A 299 -6.68 -15.28 11.01
C ASP A 299 -6.47 -16.29 12.16
N GLU A 300 -6.31 -17.58 11.83
CA GLU A 300 -6.22 -18.68 12.79
C GLU A 300 -4.76 -19.00 13.16
N CYS A 301 -3.78 -18.39 12.47
CA CYS A 301 -2.36 -18.64 12.67
C CYS A 301 -1.78 -17.87 13.87
N PHE A 302 -2.33 -18.12 15.07
CA PHE A 302 -2.05 -17.32 16.28
C PHE A 302 -0.56 -17.21 16.66
N THR A 303 0.26 -18.21 16.34
CA THR A 303 1.71 -18.18 16.61
C THR A 303 2.41 -17.07 15.81
N GLU A 304 2.03 -16.86 14.55
CA GLU A 304 2.56 -15.77 13.71
C GLU A 304 2.09 -14.40 14.20
N HIS A 305 0.87 -14.30 14.73
CA HIS A 305 0.31 -13.04 15.22
C HIS A 305 0.81 -12.61 16.60
N SER A 306 1.52 -13.50 17.30
CA SER A 306 2.05 -13.25 18.64
C SER A 306 3.06 -12.09 18.62
N PRO A 307 2.90 -11.05 19.46
CA PRO A 307 3.89 -9.98 19.56
C PRO A 307 5.25 -10.50 20.05
N GLU A 308 5.28 -11.59 20.81
CA GLU A 308 6.49 -12.28 21.23
C GLU A 308 7.32 -12.82 20.04
N PHE A 309 6.72 -13.04 18.86
CA PHE A 309 7.45 -13.37 17.63
C PHE A 309 8.45 -12.24 17.30
N ALA A 310 7.94 -11.01 17.16
CA ALA A 310 8.76 -9.85 16.84
C ALA A 310 9.76 -9.53 17.96
N ASP A 311 9.33 -9.68 19.23
CA ASP A 311 10.21 -9.45 20.38
C ASP A 311 11.40 -10.42 20.40
N VAL A 312 11.19 -11.71 20.17
CA VAL A 312 12.25 -12.73 20.21
C VAL A 312 13.08 -12.75 18.92
N PHE A 313 12.46 -12.86 17.74
CA PHE A 313 13.24 -13.02 16.51
C PHE A 313 13.99 -11.74 16.11
N TYR A 314 13.35 -10.56 16.17
CA TYR A 314 13.99 -9.34 15.67
C TYR A 314 15.06 -8.81 16.65
N LYS A 315 14.88 -8.95 17.97
CA LYS A 315 15.97 -8.68 18.93
C LYS A 315 17.10 -9.70 18.80
N ASN A 316 16.84 -10.98 18.48
CA ASN A 316 17.89 -11.96 18.15
C ASN A 316 18.73 -11.53 16.93
N ASN A 317 18.10 -10.84 15.96
CA ASN A 317 18.82 -10.29 14.81
C ASN A 317 19.72 -9.11 15.22
N ILE A 318 19.19 -8.16 16.01
CA ILE A 318 20.00 -7.07 16.59
C ILE A 318 21.17 -7.63 17.39
N GLY A 319 20.93 -8.59 18.30
CA GLY A 319 21.99 -9.20 19.12
C GLY A 319 23.11 -9.86 18.31
N GLN A 320 22.83 -10.22 17.06
CA GLN A 320 23.82 -10.77 16.12
C GLN A 320 24.51 -9.72 15.24
N ARG A 321 24.24 -8.42 15.42
CA ARG A 321 24.83 -7.28 14.69
C ARG A 321 24.23 -7.04 13.29
N ILE A 322 23.04 -7.55 13.00
CA ILE A 322 22.30 -7.19 11.79
C ILE A 322 21.90 -5.71 11.87
N THR A 323 22.32 -4.91 10.88
CA THR A 323 22.07 -3.46 10.80
C THR A 323 21.22 -3.06 9.60
N LEU A 324 20.96 -3.99 8.67
CA LEU A 324 19.90 -3.89 7.68
C LEU A 324 18.95 -5.07 7.85
N LEU A 325 17.66 -4.81 8.11
CA LEU A 325 16.64 -5.82 8.35
C LEU A 325 15.39 -5.51 7.53
N GLY A 326 15.16 -6.29 6.46
CA GLY A 326 13.91 -6.30 5.72
C GLY A 326 12.93 -7.32 6.31
N ILE A 327 11.68 -6.90 6.53
CA ILE A 327 10.59 -7.76 7.04
C ILE A 327 9.70 -8.20 5.87
N TYR A 328 9.74 -9.49 5.54
CA TYR A 328 8.99 -10.10 4.45
C TYR A 328 7.87 -11.02 4.98
N MET A 329 6.59 -10.75 4.79
CA MET A 329 6.00 -9.47 4.37
C MET A 329 5.82 -8.52 5.56
N ALA A 330 5.94 -7.20 5.33
CA ALA A 330 5.44 -6.19 6.26
C ALA A 330 3.96 -5.86 5.98
N TYR A 331 3.55 -5.83 4.71
CA TYR A 331 2.16 -5.87 4.23
C TYR A 331 2.07 -6.77 2.99
N GLY A 332 1.24 -7.81 3.04
CA GLY A 332 1.14 -8.79 1.95
C GLY A 332 0.15 -8.42 0.83
N GLY A 333 -1.10 -8.07 1.17
CA GLY A 333 -2.15 -7.68 0.21
C GLY A 333 -2.90 -8.86 -0.44
N THR A 334 -3.42 -8.68 -1.66
CA THR A 334 -4.26 -9.68 -2.35
C THR A 334 -3.66 -10.14 -3.68
N ASN A 335 -3.67 -11.45 -3.94
CA ASN A 335 -3.46 -12.05 -5.27
C ASN A 335 -4.74 -11.96 -6.12
N TRP A 336 -5.13 -10.73 -6.47
CA TRP A 336 -6.25 -10.47 -7.39
C TRP A 336 -5.86 -10.82 -8.84
N GLY A 337 -6.83 -10.92 -9.75
CA GLY A 337 -6.58 -11.02 -11.19
C GLY A 337 -5.58 -12.12 -11.57
N HIS A 338 -5.80 -13.35 -11.08
CA HIS A 338 -4.95 -14.52 -11.33
C HIS A 338 -3.42 -14.30 -11.10
N SER A 339 -3.02 -13.37 -10.23
CA SER A 339 -1.60 -13.06 -9.98
C SER A 339 -0.87 -14.06 -9.07
N ALA A 340 -1.57 -15.03 -8.48
CA ALA A 340 -0.99 -16.08 -7.63
C ALA A 340 -0.17 -17.11 -8.41
N ALA A 341 0.88 -17.64 -7.81
CA ALA A 341 1.38 -18.97 -8.12
C ALA A 341 0.41 -20.04 -7.57
N PRO A 342 0.35 -21.27 -8.15
CA PRO A 342 -0.56 -22.31 -7.65
C PRO A 342 -0.33 -22.77 -6.20
N VAL A 343 0.81 -22.40 -5.58
CA VAL A 343 1.11 -22.73 -4.18
C VAL A 343 0.33 -21.88 -3.17
N VAL A 344 -0.39 -20.84 -3.61
CA VAL A 344 -1.16 -19.92 -2.75
C VAL A 344 -2.53 -19.60 -3.37
N TYR A 345 -3.48 -19.16 -2.55
CA TYR A 345 -4.83 -18.74 -2.98
C TYR A 345 -4.94 -17.21 -3.12
N SER A 346 -6.17 -16.65 -3.15
CA SER A 346 -6.40 -15.23 -3.47
C SER A 346 -5.91 -14.26 -2.40
N SER A 347 -6.09 -14.55 -1.11
CA SER A 347 -5.48 -13.74 -0.04
C SER A 347 -3.96 -13.96 -0.01
N TYR A 348 -3.23 -12.88 0.21
CA TYR A 348 -1.82 -12.91 0.63
C TYR A 348 -1.65 -12.06 1.90
N ASP A 349 -2.59 -12.16 2.86
CA ASP A 349 -2.44 -11.53 4.20
C ASP A 349 -1.10 -11.91 4.85
N TYR A 350 -0.60 -13.12 4.55
CA TYR A 350 0.71 -13.63 4.93
C TYR A 350 0.89 -13.76 6.46
N SER A 351 -0.17 -13.56 7.23
CA SER A 351 -0.08 -13.27 8.66
C SER A 351 0.87 -12.10 8.98
N ALA A 352 1.01 -11.13 8.07
CA ALA A 352 1.99 -10.05 8.16
C ALA A 352 1.71 -9.05 9.31
N PRO A 353 2.69 -8.22 9.72
CA PRO A 353 2.48 -7.17 10.72
C PRO A 353 1.34 -6.19 10.39
N LEU A 354 1.04 -5.94 9.11
CA LEU A 354 -0.23 -5.36 8.65
C LEU A 354 -1.10 -6.44 7.99
N ARG A 355 -2.40 -6.46 8.32
CA ARG A 355 -3.41 -7.26 7.62
C ARG A 355 -3.51 -6.89 6.14
N GLU A 356 -4.01 -7.80 5.31
CA GLU A 356 -4.54 -7.55 3.96
C GLU A 356 -5.56 -6.38 3.97
N THR A 357 -6.39 -6.28 5.03
CA THR A 357 -7.32 -5.17 5.32
C THR A 357 -6.64 -3.85 5.75
N ARG A 358 -5.31 -3.76 5.69
CA ARG A 358 -4.48 -2.59 6.06
C ARG A 358 -4.49 -2.24 7.56
N GLN A 359 -4.98 -3.14 8.42
CA GLN A 359 -5.08 -2.94 9.87
C GLN A 359 -3.80 -3.36 10.61
N ILE A 360 -3.49 -2.65 11.69
CA ILE A 360 -2.35 -2.87 12.59
C ILE A 360 -2.64 -3.99 13.59
N TRP A 361 -1.83 -5.05 13.60
CA TRP A 361 -1.83 -6.07 14.66
C TRP A 361 -0.94 -5.66 15.86
N SER A 362 -1.08 -6.37 16.98
CA SER A 362 -0.13 -6.32 18.11
C SER A 362 1.32 -6.63 17.67
N LYS A 363 1.54 -7.53 16.70
CA LYS A 363 2.87 -7.80 16.12
C LYS A 363 3.54 -6.54 15.55
N LEU A 364 2.82 -5.71 14.79
CA LEU A 364 3.38 -4.44 14.31
C LEU A 364 3.58 -3.44 15.46
N LYS A 365 2.66 -3.38 16.42
CA LYS A 365 2.82 -2.54 17.61
C LYS A 365 4.06 -2.92 18.43
N GLN A 366 4.43 -4.20 18.51
CA GLN A 366 5.71 -4.66 19.08
C GLN A 366 6.90 -4.33 18.17
N THR A 367 6.78 -4.52 16.86
CA THR A 367 7.81 -4.18 15.88
C THR A 367 8.18 -2.69 15.94
N LYS A 368 7.19 -1.81 16.17
CA LYS A 368 7.39 -0.37 16.40
C LYS A 368 8.32 -0.09 17.58
N LEU A 369 8.25 -0.87 18.66
CA LEU A 369 9.11 -0.63 19.83
C LEU A 369 10.59 -0.77 19.44
N LEU A 370 10.90 -1.75 18.58
CA LEU A 370 12.21 -1.94 17.98
C LEU A 370 12.58 -0.84 16.98
N GLY A 371 11.63 -0.43 16.12
CA GLY A 371 11.85 0.61 15.11
C GLY A 371 12.11 2.00 15.70
N LEU A 372 11.42 2.37 16.78
CA LEU A 372 11.69 3.62 17.49
C LEU A 372 13.02 3.56 18.27
N PHE A 373 13.35 2.40 18.87
CA PHE A 373 14.62 2.20 19.56
C PHE A 373 15.82 2.32 18.62
N THR A 374 15.79 1.61 17.48
CA THR A 374 16.87 1.59 16.48
C THR A 374 17.06 2.95 15.80
N ARG A 375 15.97 3.71 15.59
CA ARG A 375 16.01 5.08 15.05
C ARG A 375 16.91 6.02 15.86
N VAL A 376 16.79 6.02 17.20
CA VAL A 376 17.52 6.98 18.07
C VAL A 376 18.83 6.44 18.64
N SER A 377 19.02 5.12 18.61
CA SER A 377 20.20 4.44 19.17
C SER A 377 21.37 4.44 18.17
N GLY A 378 21.85 5.63 17.81
CA GLY A 378 22.91 5.84 16.81
C GLY A 378 24.24 5.14 17.11
N ASP A 379 24.49 4.73 18.37
CA ASP A 379 25.65 3.91 18.71
C ASP A 379 25.56 2.45 18.22
N LEU A 380 24.36 1.94 17.90
CA LEU A 380 24.15 0.54 17.52
C LEU A 380 24.79 0.18 16.16
N VAL A 381 24.84 1.15 15.24
CA VAL A 381 25.26 0.97 13.83
C VAL A 381 26.78 0.88 13.64
N ARG A 382 27.56 0.90 14.74
CA ARG A 382 29.02 0.77 14.71
C ARG A 382 29.55 -0.03 15.91
N THR A 383 29.05 -1.26 16.04
CA THR A 383 29.34 -2.15 17.16
C THR A 383 30.23 -3.33 16.78
N GLU A 384 30.95 -3.87 17.77
CA GLU A 384 31.60 -5.18 17.72
C GLU A 384 30.96 -6.13 18.74
N MET A 385 30.97 -7.43 18.45
CA MET A 385 30.47 -8.44 19.39
C MET A 385 31.53 -8.76 20.45
N ALA A 386 31.44 -8.10 21.61
CA ALA A 386 32.36 -8.26 22.73
C ALA A 386 32.26 -9.65 23.39
N GLY A 387 31.10 -10.31 23.27
CA GLY A 387 30.91 -11.70 23.67
C GLY A 387 29.46 -12.16 23.51
N ASN A 388 29.24 -13.47 23.54
CA ASN A 388 27.91 -14.05 23.61
C ASN A 388 27.96 -15.41 24.32
N GLY A 389 26.79 -15.95 24.69
CA GLY A 389 26.68 -17.30 25.23
C GLY A 389 25.56 -17.51 26.23
N THR A 390 25.30 -18.78 26.54
CA THR A 390 24.45 -19.20 27.65
C THR A 390 25.11 -18.82 28.98
N GLY A 391 24.42 -18.06 29.83
CA GLY A 391 24.98 -17.53 31.08
C GLY A 391 26.00 -16.41 30.92
N TYR A 392 26.21 -15.87 29.71
CA TYR A 392 27.20 -14.81 29.50
C TYR A 392 26.74 -13.50 30.16
N SER A 393 27.55 -12.95 31.07
CA SER A 393 27.21 -11.78 31.91
C SER A 393 25.90 -11.91 32.72
N THR A 394 25.40 -13.14 32.96
CA THR A 394 24.19 -13.38 33.76
C THR A 394 24.37 -14.51 34.76
N SER A 395 23.66 -14.51 35.89
CA SER A 395 23.76 -15.58 36.90
C SER A 395 23.00 -16.87 36.56
N SER A 396 22.31 -16.95 35.42
CA SER A 396 21.47 -18.11 35.05
C SER A 396 21.85 -18.71 33.69
N SER A 397 21.98 -20.05 33.66
CA SER A 397 22.12 -20.83 32.42
C SER A 397 20.83 -20.92 31.59
N ASP A 398 19.71 -20.44 32.12
CA ASP A 398 18.45 -20.38 31.38
C ASP A 398 18.38 -19.15 30.46
N ILE A 399 19.39 -18.26 30.53
CA ILE A 399 19.51 -17.05 29.70
C ILE A 399 20.65 -17.21 28.69
N PHE A 400 20.43 -16.75 27.46
CA PHE A 400 21.47 -16.51 26.47
C PHE A 400 21.61 -15.00 26.26
N ALA A 401 22.83 -14.50 26.18
CA ALA A 401 23.12 -13.09 25.95
C ALA A 401 24.05 -12.87 24.74
N TRP A 402 23.90 -11.74 24.07
CA TRP A 402 24.88 -11.14 23.17
C TRP A 402 25.22 -9.75 23.65
N LYS A 403 26.51 -9.44 23.80
CA LYS A 403 27.00 -8.12 24.19
C LYS A 403 27.67 -7.44 23.00
N LEU A 404 26.99 -6.46 22.44
CA LEU A 404 27.53 -5.57 21.41
C LEU A 404 28.14 -4.35 22.09
N LYS A 405 29.28 -3.87 21.60
CA LYS A 405 29.97 -2.68 22.11
C LYS A 405 30.28 -1.71 20.97
N ASN A 406 29.88 -0.45 21.11
CA ASN A 406 30.26 0.60 20.17
C ASN A 406 31.76 0.93 20.33
N ILE A 407 32.48 1.00 19.22
CA ILE A 407 33.94 1.16 19.23
C ILE A 407 34.41 2.60 19.50
N ASP A 408 33.56 3.60 19.28
CA ASP A 408 33.86 5.02 19.49
C ASP A 408 33.46 5.47 20.91
N SER A 409 32.20 5.22 21.29
CA SER A 409 31.60 5.71 22.54
C SER A 409 31.80 4.78 23.75
N ASN A 410 32.20 3.53 23.50
CA ASN A 410 32.26 2.41 24.45
C ASN A 410 30.91 1.98 25.05
N SER A 411 29.77 2.53 24.61
CA SER A 411 28.45 2.05 25.04
C SER A 411 28.22 0.60 24.66
N THR A 412 27.38 -0.10 25.43
CA THR A 412 27.05 -1.51 25.13
C THR A 412 25.55 -1.75 25.05
N PHE A 413 25.20 -2.70 24.19
CA PHE A 413 23.86 -3.24 24.02
C PHE A 413 23.93 -4.74 24.31
N THR A 414 23.37 -5.15 25.44
CA THR A 414 23.34 -6.55 25.87
C THR A 414 21.95 -7.12 25.63
N VAL A 415 21.79 -7.81 24.50
CA VAL A 415 20.53 -8.47 24.14
C VAL A 415 20.44 -9.79 24.89
N ILE A 416 19.35 -9.99 25.64
CA ILE A 416 19.11 -11.19 26.44
C ILE A 416 17.84 -11.92 26.00
N GLN A 417 17.87 -13.25 26.07
CA GLN A 417 16.79 -14.17 25.71
C GLN A 417 16.78 -15.41 26.58
N HIS A 418 15.65 -16.12 26.64
CA HIS A 418 15.68 -17.51 27.14
C HIS A 418 16.61 -18.35 26.29
N ASN A 419 17.48 -19.14 26.92
CA ASN A 419 18.36 -20.06 26.23
C ASN A 419 17.54 -21.11 25.44
N ASN A 420 16.42 -21.56 26.01
CA ASN A 420 15.32 -22.20 25.29
C ASN A 420 14.24 -21.16 24.93
N THR A 421 14.28 -20.63 23.70
CA THR A 421 13.35 -19.58 23.22
C THR A 421 11.89 -20.03 23.10
N GLN A 422 11.59 -21.32 23.21
CA GLN A 422 10.21 -21.83 23.25
C GLN A 422 9.57 -21.64 24.64
N SER A 423 10.38 -21.42 25.69
CA SER A 423 9.98 -21.33 27.10
C SER A 423 8.86 -20.33 27.33
N ARG A 424 7.83 -20.77 28.08
CA ARG A 424 6.74 -19.92 28.59
C ARG A 424 6.90 -19.51 30.06
N GLY A 425 7.93 -20.00 30.75
CA GLY A 425 8.20 -19.65 32.16
C GLY A 425 8.97 -18.34 32.28
N SER A 426 8.80 -17.63 33.39
CA SER A 426 9.63 -16.47 33.75
C SER A 426 10.86 -16.91 34.55
N VAL A 427 11.98 -16.19 34.38
CA VAL A 427 13.23 -16.42 35.12
C VAL A 427 13.72 -15.08 35.69
N GLU A 428 14.14 -15.09 36.95
CA GLU A 428 14.84 -13.99 37.63
C GLU A 428 16.33 -14.33 37.76
N PHE A 429 17.21 -13.36 37.52
CA PHE A 429 18.65 -13.54 37.49
C PHE A 429 19.40 -12.21 37.69
N ALA A 430 20.65 -12.31 38.14
CA ALA A 430 21.55 -11.16 38.17
C ALA A 430 22.22 -10.94 36.82
N VAL A 431 22.53 -9.68 36.51
CA VAL A 431 23.30 -9.24 35.33
C VAL A 431 24.54 -8.49 35.77
N SER A 432 25.67 -8.81 35.12
CA SER A 432 26.97 -8.18 35.32
C SER A 432 27.23 -7.14 34.21
N PHE A 433 27.11 -5.86 34.55
CA PHE A 433 27.33 -4.75 33.64
C PHE A 433 28.76 -4.22 33.75
N ASP A 434 29.55 -4.34 32.68
CA ASP A 434 30.78 -3.55 32.55
C ASP A 434 30.44 -2.13 32.09
N THR A 435 30.66 -1.15 32.97
CA THR A 435 30.37 0.27 32.73
C THR A 435 31.66 1.10 32.78
N SER A 436 31.61 2.34 32.32
CA SER A 436 32.72 3.30 32.44
C SER A 436 33.19 3.57 33.88
N GLU A 437 32.36 3.25 34.89
CA GLU A 437 32.69 3.37 36.30
C GLU A 437 32.98 2.02 37.00
N GLY A 438 33.24 0.97 36.21
CA GLY A 438 33.55 -0.39 36.67
C GLY A 438 32.41 -1.39 36.47
N THR A 439 32.63 -2.63 36.90
CA THR A 439 31.62 -3.69 36.83
C THR A 439 30.59 -3.52 37.95
N ILE A 440 29.30 -3.58 37.60
CA ILE A 440 28.16 -3.43 38.51
C ILE A 440 27.26 -4.66 38.37
N GLU A 441 26.94 -5.30 39.49
CA GLU A 441 25.95 -6.40 39.54
C GLU A 441 24.56 -5.84 39.86
N VAL A 442 23.55 -6.25 39.08
CA VAL A 442 22.13 -5.94 39.33
C VAL A 442 21.38 -7.25 39.46
N THR A 443 20.79 -7.52 40.63
CA THR A 443 20.30 -8.86 41.00
C THR A 443 18.89 -9.20 40.54
N ASP A 444 18.08 -8.18 40.25
CA ASP A 444 16.61 -8.30 40.18
C ASP A 444 16.11 -8.16 38.73
N VAL A 445 16.84 -8.71 37.76
CA VAL A 445 16.44 -8.70 36.34
C VAL A 445 15.56 -9.91 36.05
N SER A 446 14.36 -9.66 35.53
CA SER A 446 13.42 -10.70 35.11
C SER A 446 13.22 -10.76 33.60
N LEU A 447 13.01 -11.97 33.08
CA LEU A 447 12.65 -12.23 31.70
C LEU A 447 11.49 -13.23 31.66
N ASP A 448 10.34 -12.81 31.14
CA ASP A 448 9.16 -13.65 31.03
C ASP A 448 9.25 -14.66 29.88
N GLY A 449 8.33 -15.62 29.88
CA GLY A 449 8.14 -16.55 28.77
C GLY A 449 8.07 -15.85 27.42
N ARG A 450 8.88 -16.34 26.47
CA ARG A 450 9.06 -15.82 25.11
C ARG A 450 9.30 -14.30 25.05
N GLN A 451 10.07 -13.75 25.99
CA GLN A 451 10.51 -12.34 25.96
C GLN A 451 12.00 -12.24 25.57
N SER A 452 12.38 -11.09 24.99
CA SER A 452 13.76 -10.63 24.88
C SER A 452 13.88 -9.19 25.38
N LYS A 453 15.03 -8.78 25.90
CA LYS A 453 15.32 -7.39 26.32
C LYS A 453 16.67 -6.93 25.77
N ILE A 454 16.81 -5.63 25.51
CA ILE A 454 18.07 -4.98 25.19
C ILE A 454 18.48 -4.12 26.38
N LEU A 455 19.36 -4.66 27.22
CA LEU A 455 19.94 -3.92 28.35
C LEU A 455 21.06 -3.01 27.81
N VAL A 456 21.26 -1.84 28.41
CA VAL A 456 22.28 -0.89 27.91
C VAL A 456 23.26 -0.46 28.99
N THR A 457 24.51 -0.16 28.61
CA THR A 457 25.50 0.55 29.45
C THR A 457 26.07 1.75 28.72
N ASP A 458 26.41 2.79 29.47
CA ASP A 458 27.01 4.03 28.97
C ASP A 458 26.21 4.68 27.82
N TYR A 459 24.89 4.47 27.80
CA TYR A 459 23.97 4.91 26.75
C TYR A 459 23.73 6.41 26.83
N SER A 460 24.04 7.13 25.75
CA SER A 460 23.90 8.58 25.67
C SER A 460 22.52 8.96 25.13
N PHE A 461 21.86 9.93 25.76
CA PHE A 461 20.58 10.48 25.31
C PHE A 461 20.64 12.02 25.46
N GLY A 462 20.77 12.72 24.33
CA GLY A 462 21.08 14.16 24.34
C GLY A 462 22.43 14.46 25.02
N THR A 463 22.44 15.38 25.98
CA THR A 463 23.65 15.71 26.77
C THR A 463 23.88 14.77 27.95
N LYS A 464 22.92 13.87 28.22
CA LYS A 464 22.89 12.97 29.37
C LYS A 464 23.39 11.57 29.00
N LYS A 465 23.75 10.78 30.01
CA LYS A 465 24.17 9.38 29.84
C LYS A 465 23.72 8.52 31.01
N LEU A 466 23.08 7.38 30.68
CA LEU A 466 22.82 6.30 31.61
C LEU A 466 24.10 5.50 31.81
N LEU A 467 24.47 5.22 33.06
CA LEU A 467 25.54 4.28 33.38
C LEU A 467 25.11 2.85 33.00
N TYR A 468 23.89 2.47 33.37
CA TYR A 468 23.18 1.30 32.88
C TYR A 468 21.65 1.47 32.96
N ALA A 469 20.91 0.61 32.25
CA ALA A 469 19.49 0.37 32.45
C ALA A 469 19.09 -1.08 32.17
N THR A 470 18.13 -1.60 32.94
CA THR A 470 17.62 -3.00 32.82
C THR A 470 16.27 -3.13 32.09
N ALA A 471 15.60 -2.02 31.80
CA ALA A 471 14.39 -1.99 30.98
C ALA A 471 14.72 -1.71 29.51
N ASP A 472 13.85 -2.15 28.60
CA ASP A 472 13.95 -1.78 27.19
C ASP A 472 13.71 -0.26 27.05
N ILE A 473 14.60 0.43 26.32
CA ILE A 473 14.38 1.81 25.89
C ILE A 473 13.47 1.77 24.65
N LEU A 474 12.36 2.50 24.68
CA LEU A 474 11.51 2.71 23.51
C LEU A 474 12.10 3.76 22.57
N THR A 475 12.45 4.92 23.13
CA THR A 475 13.03 6.06 22.41
C THR A 475 13.53 7.10 23.42
N TYR A 476 14.22 8.14 22.92
CA TYR A 476 14.38 9.41 23.62
C TYR A 476 14.17 10.58 22.66
N GLY A 477 13.97 11.78 23.21
CA GLY A 477 13.78 13.01 22.46
C GLY A 477 14.47 14.18 23.14
N ILE A 478 14.85 15.18 22.35
CA ILE A 478 15.50 16.40 22.83
C ILE A 478 14.56 17.56 22.51
N PHE A 479 14.03 18.19 23.57
CA PHE A 479 13.04 19.27 23.49
C PHE A 479 13.58 20.52 24.20
N ASP A 480 12.79 21.15 25.08
CA ASP A 480 13.31 22.06 26.12
C ASP A 480 14.13 21.32 27.18
N THR A 481 13.93 20.00 27.31
CA THR A 481 14.72 19.07 28.12
C THR A 481 14.91 17.72 27.40
N GLU A 482 15.81 16.88 27.89
CA GLU A 482 15.87 15.49 27.47
C GLU A 482 14.72 14.67 28.07
N VAL A 483 13.98 13.97 27.19
CA VAL A 483 12.87 13.07 27.56
C VAL A 483 13.21 11.66 27.13
N LEU A 484 13.28 10.73 28.09
CA LEU A 484 13.60 9.32 27.87
C LEU A 484 12.36 8.45 28.09
N VAL A 485 12.19 7.39 27.29
CA VAL A 485 11.02 6.51 27.36
C VAL A 485 11.47 5.06 27.52
N PHE A 486 11.12 4.45 28.65
CA PHE A 486 11.28 3.01 28.90
C PHE A 486 9.96 2.28 28.74
N TYR A 487 10.01 0.98 28.47
CA TYR A 487 8.85 0.11 28.62
C TYR A 487 9.16 -1.24 29.29
N LEU A 488 8.16 -1.78 29.99
CA LEU A 488 8.16 -3.10 30.63
C LEU A 488 6.76 -3.72 30.55
N ARG A 489 6.64 -5.03 30.83
CA ARG A 489 5.32 -5.64 31.09
C ARG A 489 4.83 -5.25 32.49
N GLU A 490 3.52 -5.20 32.70
CA GLU A 490 2.93 -4.94 34.02
C GLU A 490 3.51 -5.90 35.08
N GLY A 491 3.86 -5.35 36.24
CA GLY A 491 4.43 -6.09 37.36
C GLY A 491 5.92 -6.38 37.28
N GLN A 492 6.58 -6.20 36.12
CA GLN A 492 8.04 -6.32 36.02
C GLN A 492 8.74 -5.15 36.72
N ALA A 493 9.95 -5.43 37.24
CA ALA A 493 10.83 -4.42 37.81
C ALA A 493 11.81 -3.89 36.76
N GLY A 494 12.15 -2.60 36.88
CA GLY A 494 13.18 -1.92 36.10
C GLY A 494 14.09 -1.10 37.01
N GLU A 495 15.32 -0.88 36.56
CA GLU A 495 16.33 -0.10 37.29
C GLU A 495 17.25 0.63 36.30
N PHE A 496 17.60 1.88 36.59
CA PHE A 496 18.62 2.64 35.86
C PHE A 496 19.42 3.57 36.78
N VAL A 497 20.58 4.00 36.29
CA VAL A 497 21.49 4.93 36.98
C VAL A 497 21.98 5.99 35.99
N PHE A 498 21.98 7.26 36.37
CA PHE A 498 22.67 8.31 35.61
C PHE A 498 24.18 8.28 35.91
N SER A 499 25.00 8.51 34.89
CA SER A 499 26.46 8.46 34.99
C SER A 499 27.07 9.74 35.58
N GLY A 500 28.24 9.63 36.20
CA GLY A 500 29.05 10.77 36.60
C GLY A 500 28.41 11.61 37.71
N GLN A 501 28.30 12.93 37.50
CA GLN A 501 27.90 13.90 38.53
C GLN A 501 26.38 13.97 38.77
N GLU A 502 25.56 13.26 38.00
CA GLU A 502 24.09 13.25 38.16
C GLU A 502 23.64 12.26 39.25
N GLN A 503 24.12 12.48 40.47
CA GLN A 503 23.76 11.72 41.67
C GLN A 503 22.81 12.51 42.57
N ASP A 504 22.06 11.79 43.41
CA ASP A 504 21.19 12.32 44.47
C ASP A 504 20.11 13.30 43.96
N LEU A 505 19.68 13.12 42.71
CA LEU A 505 18.61 13.91 42.11
C LEU A 505 17.27 13.60 42.81
N THR A 506 16.60 14.65 43.27
CA THR A 506 15.19 14.57 43.65
C THR A 506 14.31 14.47 42.40
N PHE A 507 13.11 13.91 42.56
CA PHE A 507 12.17 13.64 41.49
C PHE A 507 10.71 13.77 41.95
N GLU A 508 9.80 13.93 41.00
CA GLU A 508 8.35 13.90 41.18
C GLU A 508 7.75 12.82 40.28
N VAL A 509 6.76 12.06 40.78
CA VAL A 509 6.14 10.92 40.07
C VAL A 509 4.69 11.24 39.75
N PHE A 510 4.28 10.96 38.52
CA PHE A 510 2.94 11.22 37.99
C PHE A 510 2.39 9.94 37.33
N GLY A 511 1.71 9.10 38.11
CA GLY A 511 1.17 7.81 37.70
C GLY A 511 1.32 6.76 38.80
N ASP A 512 0.92 5.52 38.51
CA ASP A 512 0.72 4.48 39.52
C ASP A 512 1.92 3.51 39.69
N SER A 513 2.99 3.63 38.88
CA SER A 513 4.17 2.76 39.02
C SER A 513 4.91 3.03 40.34
N GLU A 514 5.34 1.96 41.02
CA GLU A 514 6.01 2.03 42.33
C GLU A 514 7.47 2.49 42.15
N PHE A 515 7.70 3.79 41.95
CA PHE A 515 9.02 4.37 41.69
C PHE A 515 9.76 4.78 42.97
N THR A 516 11.04 4.42 43.08
CA THR A 516 11.90 4.70 44.25
C THR A 516 13.32 5.07 43.83
N ALA A 517 14.06 5.72 44.74
CA ALA A 517 15.50 5.93 44.62
C ALA A 517 16.23 5.41 45.86
N ASN A 518 17.31 4.67 45.65
CA ASN A 518 18.09 4.02 46.70
C ASN A 518 19.59 4.27 46.48
N ALA A 519 20.34 4.48 47.56
CA ALA A 519 21.80 4.59 47.47
C ALA A 519 22.45 3.19 47.40
N ARG A 520 23.13 2.85 46.31
CA ARG A 520 23.92 1.61 46.16
C ARG A 520 25.34 1.97 45.72
N ASP A 521 26.34 1.52 46.48
CA ASP A 521 27.77 1.73 46.19
C ASP A 521 28.17 3.18 45.83
N GLY A 522 27.57 4.15 46.53
CA GLY A 522 27.82 5.59 46.32
C GLY A 522 27.08 6.22 45.15
N ARG A 523 26.12 5.52 44.54
CA ARG A 523 25.29 5.99 43.42
C ARG A 523 23.82 6.04 43.81
N SER A 524 23.09 6.98 43.21
CA SER A 524 21.63 7.02 43.25
C SER A 524 21.07 6.08 42.19
N VAL A 525 20.43 5.00 42.65
CA VAL A 525 19.82 3.95 41.84
C VAL A 525 18.31 4.17 41.80
N TYR A 526 17.78 4.34 40.60
CA TYR A 526 16.37 4.61 40.36
C TYR A 526 15.68 3.32 39.89
N SER A 527 14.76 2.80 40.69
CA SER A 527 14.10 1.52 40.45
C SER A 527 12.59 1.64 40.57
N TRP A 528 11.86 0.91 39.73
CA TRP A 528 10.40 0.88 39.75
C TRP A 528 9.83 -0.50 39.48
N LYS A 529 8.59 -0.70 39.93
CA LYS A 529 7.71 -1.77 39.45
C LYS A 529 6.67 -1.17 38.51
N GLN A 530 6.57 -1.70 37.30
CA GLN A 530 5.69 -1.17 36.26
C GLN A 530 4.22 -1.42 36.61
N ALA A 531 3.44 -0.35 36.76
CA ALA A 531 1.97 -0.44 36.81
C ALA A 531 1.39 -0.33 35.38
N ALA A 532 0.13 -0.72 35.20
CA ALA A 532 -0.59 -0.57 33.95
C ALA A 532 -0.66 0.89 33.46
N GLY A 533 -0.66 1.09 32.14
CA GLY A 533 -0.71 2.43 31.53
C GLY A 533 0.65 3.13 31.53
N GLN A 534 0.67 4.41 31.90
CA GLN A 534 1.88 5.24 31.92
C GLN A 534 2.19 5.78 33.31
N THR A 535 3.48 6.03 33.58
CA THR A 535 3.92 6.85 34.71
C THR A 535 5.04 7.76 34.25
N VAL A 536 4.96 9.05 34.58
CA VAL A 536 5.98 10.05 34.21
C VAL A 536 6.75 10.46 35.44
N VAL A 537 8.09 10.50 35.35
CA VAL A 537 8.98 10.95 36.43
C VAL A 537 9.74 12.18 35.96
N ARG A 538 9.62 13.29 36.69
CA ARG A 538 10.37 14.53 36.44
C ARG A 538 11.50 14.67 37.45
N PHE A 539 12.73 14.81 36.97
CA PHE A 539 13.92 14.96 37.80
C PHE A 539 14.32 16.43 37.99
N SER A 540 15.01 16.70 39.09
CA SER A 540 15.53 18.03 39.48
C SER A 540 16.62 18.58 38.56
N ASN A 541 17.25 17.74 37.73
CA ASN A 541 18.14 18.17 36.63
C ASN A 541 17.38 18.55 35.34
N GLY A 542 16.04 18.49 35.35
CA GLY A 542 15.16 18.79 34.22
C GLY A 542 14.72 17.57 33.40
N VAL A 543 15.41 16.42 33.50
CA VAL A 543 15.12 15.23 32.70
C VAL A 543 13.71 14.70 33.01
N ILE A 544 12.99 14.28 31.98
CA ILE A 544 11.70 13.59 32.12
C ILE A 544 11.86 12.15 31.65
N VAL A 545 11.32 11.21 32.43
CA VAL A 545 11.32 9.78 32.10
C VAL A 545 9.89 9.26 32.05
N TYR A 546 9.47 8.75 30.89
CA TYR A 546 8.23 8.00 30.73
C TYR A 546 8.50 6.51 31.01
N LEU A 547 7.69 5.93 31.89
CA LEU A 547 7.71 4.51 32.27
C LEU A 547 6.40 3.88 31.79
N LEU A 548 6.46 3.22 30.64
CA LEU A 548 5.29 2.68 29.97
C LEU A 548 5.13 1.19 30.25
N GLU A 549 3.91 0.77 30.52
CA GLU A 549 3.53 -0.63 30.33
C GLU A 549 3.53 -0.92 28.80
N ARG A 550 3.82 -2.16 28.38
CA ARG A 550 3.96 -2.58 26.98
C ARG A 550 2.74 -2.23 26.12
N GLU A 551 1.53 -2.50 26.58
CA GLU A 551 0.29 -2.15 25.87
C GLU A 551 0.06 -0.62 25.81
N ALA A 552 0.57 0.16 26.76
CA ALA A 552 0.66 1.62 26.63
C ALA A 552 1.73 2.06 25.60
N ALA A 553 2.92 1.46 25.63
CA ALA A 553 4.00 1.69 24.67
C ALA A 553 3.59 1.36 23.22
N TRP A 554 2.73 0.35 23.04
CA TRP A 554 2.09 0.02 21.77
C TRP A 554 1.22 1.16 21.19
N ASN A 555 0.72 2.08 22.01
CA ASN A 555 -0.03 3.27 21.59
C ASN A 555 0.77 4.58 21.76
N PHE A 556 2.09 4.47 22.01
CA PHE A 556 3.04 5.59 21.95
C PHE A 556 3.54 5.79 20.51
N TRP A 557 3.71 7.04 20.10
CA TRP A 557 4.12 7.44 18.76
C TRP A 557 5.19 8.53 18.84
N ALA A 558 6.17 8.43 17.95
CA ALA A 558 7.18 9.47 17.74
C ALA A 558 7.11 10.01 16.30
N PRO A 559 6.06 10.78 15.93
CA PRO A 559 5.95 11.37 14.59
C PRO A 559 7.11 12.33 14.30
N PRO A 560 7.76 12.23 13.13
CA PRO A 560 8.82 13.15 12.75
C PRO A 560 8.27 14.53 12.37
N LYS A 561 9.06 15.57 12.62
CA LYS A 561 8.88 16.95 12.13
C LYS A 561 9.49 17.16 10.74
N VAL A 562 10.19 16.15 10.22
CA VAL A 562 10.92 16.15 8.94
C VAL A 562 10.41 15.02 8.04
N SER A 563 10.43 15.23 6.72
CA SER A 563 10.07 14.22 5.72
C SER A 563 11.24 13.32 5.30
N THR A 564 12.37 13.36 6.02
CA THR A 564 13.55 12.53 5.71
C THR A 564 13.42 11.11 6.27
N PRO A 565 13.98 10.07 5.60
CA PRO A 565 14.08 8.72 6.14
C PRO A 565 14.78 8.65 7.49
N LEU A 566 15.88 9.39 7.63
CA LEU A 566 16.59 9.60 8.89
C LEU A 566 15.89 10.68 9.72
N VAL A 567 15.66 10.38 10.99
CA VAL A 567 14.96 11.24 11.97
C VAL A 567 15.80 11.27 13.25
N LYS A 568 16.35 12.43 13.60
CA LYS A 568 17.15 12.62 14.81
C LYS A 568 16.27 12.75 16.08
N PRO A 569 16.83 12.59 17.29
CA PRO A 569 16.08 12.74 18.54
C PRO A 569 15.48 14.13 18.79
N ASP A 570 16.03 15.18 18.18
CA ASP A 570 15.51 16.55 18.18
C ASP A 570 14.53 16.82 17.02
N GLU A 571 14.32 15.86 16.12
CA GLU A 571 13.50 15.98 14.90
C GLU A 571 12.15 15.26 14.99
N HIS A 572 11.75 14.72 16.15
CA HIS A 572 10.40 14.15 16.38
C HIS A 572 9.67 14.79 17.57
N LEU A 573 8.38 14.48 17.68
CA LEU A 573 7.50 14.83 18.81
C LEU A 573 6.99 13.55 19.48
N PHE A 574 6.55 13.60 20.74
CA PHE A 574 5.94 12.45 21.40
C PHE A 574 4.43 12.61 21.50
N VAL A 575 3.69 11.56 21.14
CA VAL A 575 2.23 11.48 21.22
C VAL A 575 1.83 10.11 21.76
N LEU A 576 0.97 10.06 22.78
CA LEU A 576 0.48 8.82 23.39
C LEU A 576 -1.06 8.79 23.33
N GLY A 577 -1.62 7.61 23.06
CA GLY A 577 -3.07 7.36 23.13
C GLY A 577 -3.65 6.84 21.81
N PRO A 578 -3.63 7.61 20.71
CA PRO A 578 -4.36 7.28 19.48
C PRO A 578 -3.97 5.94 18.85
N TYR A 579 -4.91 5.33 18.11
CA TYR A 579 -4.66 4.10 17.33
C TYR A 579 -3.49 4.22 16.35
N LEU A 580 -3.33 5.37 15.68
CA LEU A 580 -2.22 5.70 14.79
C LEU A 580 -1.97 7.21 14.78
N VAL A 581 -0.71 7.62 14.72
CA VAL A 581 -0.32 9.00 14.39
C VAL A 581 0.52 8.98 13.12
N ARG A 582 0.00 9.60 12.05
CA ARG A 582 0.62 9.63 10.72
C ARG A 582 1.66 10.75 10.61
N SER A 583 1.31 11.94 11.10
CA SER A 583 2.19 13.12 11.07
C SER A 583 1.83 14.12 12.16
N ALA A 584 2.79 14.91 12.60
CA ALA A 584 2.54 16.05 13.50
C ALA A 584 3.42 17.25 13.12
N ARG A 585 2.87 18.46 13.25
CA ARG A 585 3.60 19.73 13.04
C ARG A 585 3.13 20.81 14.01
N ILE A 586 4.01 21.75 14.35
CA ILE A 586 3.67 22.87 15.25
C ILE A 586 3.76 24.18 14.47
N ALA A 587 2.76 25.04 14.61
CA ALA A 587 2.76 26.40 14.07
C ALA A 587 2.01 27.32 15.04
N ASN A 588 2.58 28.48 15.40
CA ASN A 588 1.92 29.52 16.20
C ASN A 588 1.24 29.00 17.50
N LYS A 589 1.95 28.19 18.30
CA LYS A 589 1.44 27.49 19.50
C LYS A 589 0.28 26.52 19.27
N VAL A 590 0.01 26.13 18.02
CA VAL A 590 -0.95 25.10 17.65
C VAL A 590 -0.20 23.84 17.22
N LEU A 591 -0.50 22.72 17.87
CA LEU A 591 0.02 21.40 17.50
C LEU A 591 -1.00 20.72 16.58
N HIS A 592 -0.68 20.62 15.30
CA HIS A 592 -1.48 19.88 14.32
C HIS A 592 -1.04 18.42 14.31
N ILE A 593 -2.00 17.50 14.45
CA ILE A 593 -1.79 16.06 14.42
C ILE A 593 -2.76 15.46 13.39
N SER A 594 -2.23 14.62 12.50
CA SER A 594 -2.98 13.75 11.61
C SER A 594 -2.79 12.30 12.05
N GLY A 595 -3.87 11.55 12.17
CA GLY A 595 -3.83 10.17 12.59
C GLY A 595 -5.17 9.47 12.44
N ASP A 596 -5.22 8.25 12.95
CA ASP A 596 -6.43 7.43 12.96
C ASP A 596 -6.78 7.08 14.41
N ASN A 597 -8.07 6.95 14.70
CA ASN A 597 -8.54 6.55 16.02
C ASN A 597 -9.79 5.66 15.92
N ASP A 598 -9.77 4.50 16.56
CA ASP A 598 -10.90 3.55 16.63
C ASP A 598 -11.89 3.91 17.74
N VAL A 599 -11.39 4.20 18.94
CA VAL A 599 -12.21 4.52 20.12
C VAL A 599 -11.86 5.90 20.68
N ALA A 600 -12.86 6.66 21.12
CA ALA A 600 -12.65 7.97 21.76
C ALA A 600 -11.61 7.87 22.89
N THR A 601 -10.52 8.62 22.77
CA THR A 601 -9.29 8.38 23.53
C THR A 601 -8.69 9.69 24.00
N LYS A 602 -8.09 9.69 25.19
CA LYS A 602 -7.28 10.82 25.64
C LYS A 602 -5.91 10.80 24.96
N LEU A 603 -5.67 11.81 24.13
CA LEU A 603 -4.37 12.08 23.52
C LEU A 603 -3.52 12.88 24.50
N GLU A 604 -2.29 12.44 24.73
CA GLU A 604 -1.23 13.24 25.35
C GLU A 604 -0.14 13.52 24.32
N ALA A 605 0.44 14.71 24.33
CA ALA A 605 1.62 15.05 23.54
C ALA A 605 2.66 15.81 24.36
N TYR A 606 3.92 15.37 24.29
CA TYR A 606 5.06 16.12 24.79
C TYR A 606 5.86 16.72 23.64
N VAL A 607 6.04 18.04 23.67
CA VAL A 607 6.69 18.81 22.61
C VAL A 607 7.68 19.85 23.12
N GLY A 608 7.83 20.00 24.44
CA GLY A 608 8.74 20.95 25.10
C GLY A 608 8.62 22.42 24.68
N GLN A 609 7.42 22.86 24.33
CA GLN A 609 7.11 24.26 24.09
C GLN A 609 5.64 24.54 24.39
N GLU A 610 5.29 25.80 24.59
CA GLU A 610 3.91 26.17 24.88
C GLU A 610 2.99 25.89 23.69
N ILE A 611 2.00 25.02 23.94
CA ILE A 611 0.85 24.77 23.08
C ILE A 611 -0.41 25.25 23.80
N GLU A 612 -1.28 25.94 23.07
CA GLU A 612 -2.58 26.44 23.54
C GLU A 612 -3.75 25.67 22.91
N THR A 613 -3.49 24.91 21.83
CA THR A 613 -4.51 24.22 21.04
C THR A 613 -3.89 23.04 20.31
N ILE A 614 -4.59 21.89 20.30
CA ILE A 614 -4.32 20.78 19.40
C ILE A 614 -5.34 20.81 18.26
N VAL A 615 -4.89 20.55 17.03
CA VAL A 615 -5.76 20.34 15.86
C VAL A 615 -5.62 18.87 15.45
N TRP A 616 -6.60 18.04 15.81
CA TRP A 616 -6.65 16.62 15.47
C TRP A 616 -7.47 16.42 14.19
N ASN A 617 -6.86 15.97 13.10
CA ASN A 617 -7.50 15.75 11.79
C ASN A 617 -8.32 16.97 11.26
N GLY A 618 -7.94 18.19 11.67
CA GLY A 618 -8.66 19.44 11.36
C GLY A 618 -9.58 19.95 12.47
N LEU A 619 -9.99 19.09 13.42
CA LEU A 619 -10.79 19.48 14.58
C LEU A 619 -9.93 20.25 15.59
N ARG A 620 -10.27 21.52 15.84
CA ARG A 620 -9.55 22.41 16.76
C ARG A 620 -10.04 22.25 18.19
N ILE A 621 -9.17 21.79 19.10
CA ILE A 621 -9.48 21.48 20.50
C ILE A 621 -8.54 22.27 21.43
N ALA A 622 -9.08 22.93 22.46
CA ALA A 622 -8.27 23.60 23.48
C ALA A 622 -7.49 22.56 24.30
N ALA A 623 -6.21 22.82 24.56
CA ALA A 623 -5.32 21.85 25.19
C ALA A 623 -5.13 22.12 26.68
N ASP A 624 -5.38 21.10 27.51
CA ASP A 624 -5.01 21.12 28.93
C ASP A 624 -3.52 20.83 29.09
N LYS A 625 -2.88 21.37 30.13
CA LYS A 625 -1.47 21.13 30.46
C LYS A 625 -1.32 20.18 31.64
N THR A 626 -0.45 19.18 31.54
CA THR A 626 -0.08 18.31 32.66
C THR A 626 0.89 19.02 33.61
N ALA A 627 1.00 18.53 34.85
CA ALA A 627 1.94 19.09 35.84
C ALA A 627 3.42 19.01 35.42
N TYR A 628 3.75 18.11 34.48
CA TYR A 628 5.08 17.88 33.93
C TYR A 628 5.30 18.48 32.53
N GLY A 629 4.33 19.23 31.99
CA GLY A 629 4.52 20.05 30.78
C GLY A 629 4.09 19.42 29.45
N ALA A 630 3.55 18.19 29.47
CA ALA A 630 2.81 17.67 28.32
C ALA A 630 1.47 18.41 28.15
N VAL A 631 0.86 18.28 26.98
CA VAL A 631 -0.50 18.74 26.71
C VAL A 631 -1.44 17.58 26.42
N THR A 632 -2.71 17.68 26.84
CA THR A 632 -3.71 16.63 26.64
C THR A 632 -5.02 17.17 26.08
N VAL A 633 -5.68 16.38 25.23
CA VAL A 633 -7.07 16.56 24.81
C VAL A 633 -7.78 15.21 24.70
N ASP A 634 -9.10 15.19 24.83
CA ASP A 634 -9.90 14.04 24.42
C ASP A 634 -10.17 14.15 22.91
N ILE A 635 -9.82 13.11 22.14
CA ILE A 635 -10.07 13.02 20.69
C ILE A 635 -11.22 12.06 20.38
N PRO A 636 -12.02 12.31 19.33
CA PRO A 636 -13.07 11.38 18.90
C PRO A 636 -12.50 10.08 18.36
N GLY A 637 -13.28 9.00 18.45
CA GLY A 637 -13.07 7.73 17.74
C GLY A 637 -14.14 7.50 16.67
N ALA A 638 -14.29 6.25 16.26
CA ALA A 638 -15.39 5.77 15.42
C ALA A 638 -16.38 4.88 16.19
N ASP A 639 -16.25 4.77 17.51
CA ASP A 639 -17.04 3.92 18.40
C ASP A 639 -18.52 4.33 18.52
N ASP A 640 -18.87 5.57 18.17
CA ASP A 640 -20.26 6.06 18.11
C ASP A 640 -20.94 5.88 16.74
N ARG A 641 -20.17 5.48 15.71
CA ARG A 641 -20.59 5.45 14.30
C ARG A 641 -21.38 4.20 13.96
N THR A 642 -22.15 4.24 12.89
CA THR A 642 -22.94 3.09 12.42
C THR A 642 -22.80 2.96 10.92
N ILE A 643 -22.21 1.85 10.48
CA ILE A 643 -22.10 1.49 9.08
C ILE A 643 -23.38 0.80 8.61
N SER A 644 -23.90 1.22 7.45
CA SER A 644 -25.03 0.56 6.79
C SER A 644 -24.57 -0.08 5.49
N LEU A 645 -24.70 -1.41 5.42
CA LEU A 645 -24.33 -2.21 4.25
C LEU A 645 -25.61 -2.72 3.57
N PRO A 646 -25.74 -2.57 2.24
CA PRO A 646 -26.92 -3.03 1.51
C PRO A 646 -26.93 -4.57 1.44
N PRO A 647 -28.11 -5.21 1.47
CA PRO A 647 -28.22 -6.63 1.16
C PRO A 647 -27.86 -6.88 -0.31
N LEU A 648 -27.07 -7.92 -0.59
CA LEU A 648 -26.72 -8.34 -1.94
C LEU A 648 -27.84 -9.21 -2.55
N LYS A 649 -28.87 -8.52 -3.05
CA LYS A 649 -30.13 -9.07 -3.60
C LYS A 649 -30.28 -8.75 -5.10
N ASP A 650 -31.46 -9.00 -5.66
CA ASP A 650 -31.88 -8.58 -7.01
C ASP A 650 -30.93 -9.04 -8.15
N TRP A 651 -30.39 -10.26 -8.03
CA TRP A 651 -29.45 -10.83 -9.00
C TRP A 651 -30.13 -11.18 -10.33
N ASN A 652 -29.50 -10.77 -11.41
CA ASN A 652 -29.78 -11.28 -12.75
C ASN A 652 -28.75 -12.36 -13.08
N SER A 653 -29.13 -13.36 -13.88
CA SER A 653 -28.17 -14.36 -14.36
C SER A 653 -28.45 -14.87 -15.77
N GLU A 654 -27.39 -15.34 -16.40
CA GLU A 654 -27.41 -15.92 -17.73
C GLU A 654 -26.44 -17.11 -17.84
N ASP A 655 -26.70 -18.01 -18.78
CA ASP A 655 -25.81 -19.13 -19.12
C ASP A 655 -24.40 -18.62 -19.44
N GLY A 656 -23.42 -19.10 -18.68
CA GLY A 656 -22.01 -18.75 -18.83
C GLY A 656 -21.18 -19.80 -19.57
N ALA A 657 -21.83 -20.85 -20.11
CA ALA A 657 -21.19 -21.89 -20.90
C ALA A 657 -22.00 -22.29 -22.16
N PRO A 658 -22.46 -21.33 -23.00
CA PRO A 658 -23.20 -21.65 -24.23
C PRO A 658 -22.42 -22.53 -25.21
N GLU A 659 -21.09 -22.64 -25.05
CA GLU A 659 -20.17 -23.54 -25.75
C GLU A 659 -20.48 -25.03 -25.54
N ILE A 660 -21.18 -25.40 -24.46
CA ILE A 660 -21.58 -26.78 -24.21
C ILE A 660 -22.52 -27.28 -25.32
N ARG A 661 -23.28 -26.37 -25.95
CA ARG A 661 -24.26 -26.72 -26.98
C ARG A 661 -23.57 -27.22 -28.27
N PRO A 662 -24.09 -28.27 -28.92
CA PRO A 662 -23.48 -28.80 -30.14
C PRO A 662 -23.54 -27.81 -31.32
N ASP A 663 -24.55 -26.93 -31.35
CA ASP A 663 -24.78 -25.90 -32.36
C ASP A 663 -24.14 -24.53 -32.05
N PHE A 664 -23.30 -24.45 -31.03
CA PHE A 664 -22.51 -23.24 -30.74
C PHE A 664 -21.52 -22.94 -31.87
N ASP A 665 -21.50 -21.69 -32.35
CA ASP A 665 -20.60 -21.21 -33.39
C ASP A 665 -19.22 -20.84 -32.80
N ASP A 666 -18.24 -21.71 -33.02
CA ASP A 666 -16.83 -21.49 -32.69
C ASP A 666 -15.98 -21.13 -33.92
N SER A 667 -16.59 -20.63 -35.01
CA SER A 667 -15.87 -20.28 -36.25
C SER A 667 -14.78 -19.23 -36.05
N GLY A 668 -14.94 -18.32 -35.08
CA GLY A 668 -13.96 -17.31 -34.71
C GLY A 668 -12.92 -17.74 -33.65
N TRP A 669 -12.93 -19.00 -33.20
CA TRP A 669 -11.95 -19.50 -32.22
C TRP A 669 -10.62 -19.87 -32.86
N THR A 670 -9.55 -19.75 -32.08
CA THR A 670 -8.21 -20.20 -32.48
C THR A 670 -8.20 -21.70 -32.75
N VAL A 671 -7.76 -22.09 -33.94
CA VAL A 671 -7.59 -23.49 -34.31
C VAL A 671 -6.29 -24.00 -33.71
N CYS A 672 -6.32 -25.16 -33.07
CA CYS A 672 -5.11 -25.82 -32.60
C CYS A 672 -4.53 -26.65 -33.75
N ASP A 673 -3.54 -26.11 -34.46
CA ASP A 673 -2.88 -26.75 -35.61
C ASP A 673 -1.34 -26.85 -35.47
N HIS A 674 -0.78 -26.43 -34.34
CA HIS A 674 0.65 -26.56 -34.06
C HIS A 674 1.03 -28.03 -33.90
N ASN A 675 2.05 -28.49 -34.63
CA ASN A 675 2.58 -29.86 -34.56
C ASN A 675 3.86 -29.98 -33.70
N GLU A 676 4.31 -28.86 -33.13
CA GLU A 676 5.47 -28.74 -32.25
C GLU A 676 5.21 -27.61 -31.24
N THR A 677 6.03 -27.53 -30.19
CA THR A 677 6.00 -26.48 -29.15
C THR A 677 7.40 -25.90 -28.99
N LEU A 678 7.51 -24.65 -28.57
CA LEU A 678 8.81 -24.03 -28.24
C LEU A 678 9.38 -24.52 -26.91
N ASN A 679 8.59 -25.25 -26.14
CA ASN A 679 8.92 -25.75 -24.81
C ASN A 679 10.03 -26.81 -24.84
N PRO A 680 11.25 -26.51 -24.35
CA PRO A 680 12.39 -27.40 -24.47
C PRO A 680 12.35 -28.59 -23.48
N PHE A 681 11.35 -28.63 -22.58
CA PHE A 681 11.26 -29.62 -21.51
C PHE A 681 10.11 -30.63 -21.66
N TYR A 682 9.29 -30.51 -22.69
CA TYR A 682 8.09 -31.33 -22.89
C TYR A 682 7.91 -31.74 -24.36
N GLU A 683 7.90 -33.04 -24.61
CA GLU A 683 7.48 -33.59 -25.89
C GLU A 683 5.94 -33.75 -25.88
N PRO A 684 5.18 -33.16 -26.81
CA PRO A 684 3.71 -33.23 -26.80
C PRO A 684 3.21 -34.68 -26.87
N ALA A 685 2.40 -35.11 -25.89
CA ALA A 685 1.96 -36.50 -25.80
C ALA A 685 0.99 -36.91 -26.93
N THR A 686 0.31 -35.93 -27.52
CA THR A 686 -0.57 -36.04 -28.70
C THR A 686 -0.40 -34.82 -29.60
N LEU A 687 -0.67 -34.97 -30.90
CA LEU A 687 -0.73 -33.86 -31.85
C LEU A 687 -2.18 -33.63 -32.35
N PRO A 688 -2.58 -32.39 -32.68
CA PRO A 688 -1.84 -31.13 -32.50
C PRO A 688 -1.60 -30.80 -31.02
N VAL A 689 -0.66 -29.89 -30.75
CA VAL A 689 -0.36 -29.43 -29.39
C VAL A 689 -1.57 -28.68 -28.82
N LEU A 690 -1.91 -28.93 -27.55
CA LEU A 690 -3.07 -28.34 -26.86
C LEU A 690 -2.68 -27.56 -25.59
N TYR A 691 -1.43 -27.08 -25.52
CA TYR A 691 -0.96 -26.20 -24.46
C TYR A 691 -1.44 -24.77 -24.75
N SER A 692 -2.11 -24.14 -23.78
CA SER A 692 -2.75 -22.83 -24.01
C SER A 692 -1.80 -21.68 -24.32
N SER A 693 -0.58 -21.73 -23.79
CA SER A 693 0.45 -20.71 -24.00
C SER A 693 0.96 -20.68 -25.45
N ASP A 694 1.05 -21.84 -26.13
CA ASP A 694 1.42 -21.92 -27.55
C ASP A 694 0.42 -21.17 -28.45
N TYR A 695 -0.79 -20.87 -27.96
CA TYR A 695 -1.86 -20.15 -28.67
C TYR A 695 -2.14 -18.74 -28.11
N GLY A 696 -1.22 -18.16 -27.33
CA GLY A 696 -1.35 -16.79 -26.83
C GLY A 696 -2.32 -16.60 -25.66
N TYR A 697 -2.71 -17.67 -24.96
CA TYR A 697 -3.65 -17.61 -23.83
C TYR A 697 -2.96 -18.00 -22.53
N TYR A 698 -2.57 -17.00 -21.74
CA TYR A 698 -1.67 -17.22 -20.60
C TYR A 698 -2.36 -17.23 -19.22
N ALA A 699 -3.51 -16.55 -19.05
CA ALA A 699 -4.19 -16.40 -17.75
C ALA A 699 -5.65 -16.89 -17.78
N GLY A 700 -6.18 -17.22 -16.60
CA GLY A 700 -7.56 -17.68 -16.36
C GLY A 700 -7.97 -18.97 -17.09
N ALA A 701 -9.26 -19.33 -17.01
CA ALA A 701 -9.78 -20.61 -17.54
C ALA A 701 -9.60 -20.75 -19.05
N LYS A 702 -9.59 -21.99 -19.57
CA LYS A 702 -9.41 -22.31 -21.00
C LYS A 702 -10.51 -23.26 -21.48
N ILE A 703 -11.13 -22.96 -22.63
CA ILE A 703 -12.16 -23.81 -23.23
C ILE A 703 -11.64 -24.42 -24.53
N TYR A 704 -11.85 -25.72 -24.71
CA TYR A 704 -11.46 -26.47 -25.90
C TYR A 704 -12.68 -27.10 -26.57
N ARG A 705 -12.69 -27.16 -27.90
CA ARG A 705 -13.67 -27.92 -28.70
C ARG A 705 -12.96 -28.84 -29.70
N GLY A 706 -13.06 -30.13 -29.47
CA GLY A 706 -12.43 -31.19 -30.27
C GLY A 706 -13.46 -31.94 -31.13
N TYR A 707 -13.22 -32.01 -32.44
CA TYR A 707 -14.15 -32.56 -33.43
C TYR A 707 -13.72 -33.94 -33.92
N PHE A 708 -14.64 -34.90 -33.99
CA PHE A 708 -14.42 -36.25 -34.54
C PHE A 708 -15.67 -36.79 -35.25
N GLU A 709 -15.59 -37.94 -35.92
CA GLU A 709 -16.71 -38.48 -36.73
C GLU A 709 -17.20 -39.86 -36.29
N GLY A 710 -18.52 -40.07 -36.39
CA GLY A 710 -19.18 -41.36 -36.25
C GLY A 710 -19.31 -41.90 -34.82
N LYS A 711 -19.87 -43.11 -34.71
CA LYS A 711 -20.23 -43.76 -33.43
C LYS A 711 -19.27 -44.86 -32.97
N ASN A 712 -18.11 -45.01 -33.62
CA ASN A 712 -17.17 -46.10 -33.29
C ASN A 712 -16.39 -45.85 -31.98
N ALA A 713 -16.43 -44.63 -31.46
CA ALA A 713 -15.76 -44.24 -30.22
C ALA A 713 -16.54 -44.73 -28.99
N SER A 714 -15.87 -45.36 -28.03
CA SER A 714 -16.45 -45.81 -26.75
C SER A 714 -15.99 -44.99 -25.55
N ALA A 715 -14.84 -44.31 -25.65
CA ALA A 715 -14.30 -43.49 -24.58
C ALA A 715 -13.38 -42.38 -25.13
N VAL A 716 -13.09 -41.37 -24.32
CA VAL A 716 -12.00 -40.41 -24.55
C VAL A 716 -11.06 -40.43 -23.34
N LYS A 717 -9.75 -40.50 -23.59
CA LYS A 717 -8.73 -40.27 -22.57
C LYS A 717 -8.28 -38.81 -22.65
N LEU A 718 -8.25 -38.12 -21.52
CA LEU A 718 -7.77 -36.75 -21.38
C LEU A 718 -6.79 -36.65 -20.21
N THR A 719 -5.69 -35.92 -20.41
CA THR A 719 -4.83 -35.40 -19.33
C THR A 719 -4.87 -33.88 -19.40
N CYS A 720 -5.18 -33.20 -18.30
CA CYS A 720 -5.23 -31.74 -18.23
C CYS A 720 -4.30 -31.22 -17.14
N SER A 721 -3.88 -29.95 -17.25
CA SER A 721 -3.09 -29.26 -16.22
C SER A 721 -3.51 -27.79 -16.11
N GLY A 722 -3.66 -27.32 -14.86
CA GLY A 722 -4.06 -25.96 -14.54
C GLY A 722 -3.24 -25.33 -13.40
N GLY A 723 -2.23 -26.02 -12.88
CA GLY A 723 -1.59 -25.72 -11.59
C GLY A 723 -2.32 -26.44 -10.43
N LEU A 724 -1.70 -26.47 -9.24
CA LEU A 724 -2.28 -27.06 -8.03
C LEU A 724 -3.72 -26.59 -7.80
N ALA A 725 -4.57 -27.48 -7.26
CA ALA A 725 -5.99 -27.24 -6.98
C ALA A 725 -6.90 -26.96 -8.20
N PHE A 726 -6.39 -27.02 -9.45
CA PHE A 726 -7.23 -26.95 -10.64
C PHE A 726 -8.17 -28.16 -10.78
N GLY A 727 -9.17 -28.01 -11.66
CA GLY A 727 -10.08 -29.07 -12.07
C GLY A 727 -10.59 -28.81 -13.49
N TRP A 728 -11.30 -29.77 -14.06
CA TRP A 728 -11.76 -29.68 -15.44
C TRP A 728 -12.97 -30.60 -15.69
N ASN A 729 -13.79 -30.27 -16.69
CA ASN A 729 -14.99 -31.02 -17.06
C ASN A 729 -15.14 -31.14 -18.57
N ALA A 730 -15.84 -32.18 -19.03
CA ALA A 730 -16.08 -32.45 -20.44
C ALA A 730 -17.55 -32.79 -20.77
N TRP A 731 -17.97 -32.38 -21.97
CA TRP A 731 -19.29 -32.63 -22.55
C TRP A 731 -19.16 -33.14 -23.99
N LEU A 732 -19.88 -34.22 -24.32
CA LEU A 732 -20.05 -34.72 -25.69
C LEU A 732 -21.38 -34.23 -26.25
N ASN A 733 -21.36 -33.42 -27.30
CA ASN A 733 -22.57 -32.89 -27.97
C ASN A 733 -23.61 -32.26 -27.01
N GLY A 734 -23.14 -31.66 -25.91
CA GLY A 734 -23.98 -31.09 -24.84
C GLY A 734 -24.34 -32.01 -23.69
N LYS A 735 -24.08 -33.32 -23.78
CA LYS A 735 -24.23 -34.26 -22.66
C LYS A 735 -22.94 -34.27 -21.83
N PHE A 736 -23.05 -34.04 -20.52
CA PHE A 736 -21.92 -34.18 -19.59
C PHE A 736 -21.39 -35.62 -19.58
N ILE A 737 -20.07 -35.79 -19.54
CA ILE A 737 -19.41 -37.11 -19.52
C ILE A 737 -18.36 -37.27 -18.39
N GLY A 738 -18.23 -36.29 -17.49
CA GLY A 738 -17.30 -36.33 -16.36
C GLY A 738 -16.15 -35.33 -16.46
N GLY A 739 -15.07 -35.61 -15.73
CA GLY A 739 -13.90 -34.73 -15.59
C GLY A 739 -13.04 -35.14 -14.40
N ASP A 740 -12.32 -34.18 -13.84
CA ASP A 740 -11.64 -34.30 -12.54
C ASP A 740 -11.88 -33.01 -11.73
N ASP A 741 -12.40 -33.17 -10.53
CA ASP A 741 -12.84 -32.06 -9.69
C ASP A 741 -11.70 -31.33 -8.98
N GLY A 742 -10.48 -31.91 -9.01
CA GLY A 742 -9.27 -31.34 -8.43
C GLY A 742 -9.03 -31.71 -6.96
N ALA A 743 -7.76 -31.59 -6.55
CA ALA A 743 -7.33 -31.68 -5.16
C ALA A 743 -6.15 -30.72 -4.92
N SER A 744 -5.96 -30.28 -3.67
CA SER A 744 -4.96 -29.28 -3.28
C SER A 744 -3.53 -29.56 -3.77
N LEU A 745 -3.13 -30.83 -3.79
CA LEU A 745 -1.77 -31.26 -4.17
C LEU A 745 -1.63 -31.73 -5.62
N LEU A 746 -2.67 -31.61 -6.45
CA LEU A 746 -2.66 -32.08 -7.84
C LEU A 746 -2.64 -30.91 -8.83
N GLY A 747 -1.54 -30.78 -9.58
CA GLY A 747 -1.38 -29.77 -10.64
C GLY A 747 -1.70 -30.26 -12.06
N THR A 748 -1.80 -31.58 -12.22
CA THR A 748 -2.11 -32.28 -13.47
C THR A 748 -2.92 -33.53 -13.12
N THR A 749 -4.04 -33.75 -13.81
CA THR A 749 -4.93 -34.91 -13.59
C THR A 749 -5.32 -35.53 -14.93
N ASN A 750 -5.75 -36.79 -14.89
CA ASN A 750 -6.14 -37.54 -16.10
C ASN A 750 -7.34 -38.43 -15.83
N ALA A 751 -8.21 -38.56 -16.83
CA ALA A 751 -9.36 -39.45 -16.77
C ALA A 751 -9.60 -40.13 -18.13
N THR A 752 -10.19 -41.31 -18.10
CA THR A 752 -10.78 -41.96 -19.28
C THR A 752 -12.29 -41.93 -19.12
N LEU A 753 -12.95 -41.07 -19.90
CA LEU A 753 -14.38 -40.81 -19.82
C LEU A 753 -15.12 -41.65 -20.86
N THR A 754 -16.16 -42.37 -20.44
CA THR A 754 -17.02 -43.13 -21.35
C THR A 754 -17.79 -42.20 -22.27
N LEU A 755 -17.84 -42.50 -23.56
CA LEU A 755 -18.67 -41.77 -24.54
C LEU A 755 -20.02 -42.50 -24.69
N PRO A 756 -21.14 -41.92 -24.25
CA PRO A 756 -22.43 -42.60 -24.29
C PRO A 756 -22.95 -42.77 -25.73
N GLU A 757 -23.38 -43.99 -26.09
CA GLU A 757 -23.91 -44.30 -27.44
C GLU A 757 -25.09 -43.41 -27.83
N ASP A 758 -25.92 -43.00 -26.85
CA ASP A 758 -27.08 -42.12 -27.05
C ASP A 758 -26.72 -40.64 -27.28
N ALA A 759 -25.46 -40.24 -27.02
CA ALA A 759 -24.94 -38.91 -27.28
C ALA A 759 -24.08 -38.82 -28.56
N LEU A 760 -23.65 -39.96 -29.12
CA LEU A 760 -22.85 -39.99 -30.35
C LEU A 760 -23.74 -39.80 -31.60
N LEU A 761 -23.24 -39.02 -32.55
CA LEU A 761 -23.85 -38.73 -33.84
C LEU A 761 -23.17 -39.56 -34.95
N ASP A 762 -23.94 -39.90 -35.99
CA ASP A 762 -23.40 -40.62 -37.16
C ASP A 762 -22.49 -39.75 -38.03
N GLY A 763 -22.60 -38.42 -37.90
CA GLY A 763 -21.73 -37.43 -38.54
C GLY A 763 -20.68 -36.87 -37.58
N ASN A 764 -20.54 -35.54 -37.57
CA ASN A 764 -19.61 -34.85 -36.68
C ASN A 764 -20.10 -34.89 -35.22
N ASN A 765 -19.18 -35.19 -34.32
CA ASN A 765 -19.28 -35.06 -32.88
C ASN A 765 -18.36 -33.94 -32.40
N VAL A 766 -18.75 -33.26 -31.34
CA VAL A 766 -17.92 -32.27 -30.64
C VAL A 766 -17.78 -32.62 -29.17
N LEU A 767 -16.54 -32.65 -28.71
CA LEU A 767 -16.15 -32.73 -27.31
C LEU A 767 -15.76 -31.34 -26.83
N THR A 768 -16.52 -30.78 -25.89
CA THR A 768 -16.21 -29.50 -25.25
C THR A 768 -15.56 -29.76 -23.90
N VAL A 769 -14.39 -29.16 -23.63
CA VAL A 769 -13.63 -29.34 -22.38
C VAL A 769 -13.34 -27.98 -21.75
N PHE A 770 -13.71 -27.82 -20.48
CA PHE A 770 -13.43 -26.63 -19.66
C PHE A 770 -12.27 -26.98 -18.72
N VAL A 771 -11.17 -26.22 -18.76
CA VAL A 771 -9.98 -26.42 -17.92
C VAL A 771 -9.75 -25.19 -17.05
N ASP A 772 -9.74 -25.36 -15.73
CA ASP A 772 -9.49 -24.30 -14.76
C ASP A 772 -7.99 -23.93 -14.66
N TYR A 773 -7.69 -22.74 -14.13
CA TYR A 773 -6.34 -22.16 -14.06
C TYR A 773 -6.05 -21.52 -12.70
N HIS A 774 -4.90 -21.88 -12.11
CA HIS A 774 -4.42 -21.42 -10.79
C HIS A 774 -3.04 -20.77 -10.84
N GLY A 775 -2.59 -20.34 -12.03
CA GLY A 775 -1.25 -19.74 -12.23
C GLY A 775 -0.26 -20.68 -12.92
N HIS A 776 0.82 -20.12 -13.46
CA HIS A 776 2.04 -20.85 -13.80
C HIS A 776 2.94 -21.01 -12.57
N ASP A 777 3.72 -22.08 -12.55
CA ASP A 777 4.53 -22.43 -11.38
C ASP A 777 5.78 -21.52 -11.28
N GLN A 778 6.14 -21.17 -10.05
CA GLN A 778 7.42 -20.52 -9.73
C GLN A 778 8.58 -21.53 -9.78
N ASP A 779 9.82 -21.06 -9.89
CA ASP A 779 11.02 -21.89 -10.14
C ASP A 779 11.39 -22.84 -8.98
N SER A 780 10.82 -22.63 -7.78
CA SER A 780 10.91 -23.63 -6.69
C SER A 780 10.09 -24.90 -6.96
N THR A 781 9.21 -24.87 -7.98
CA THR A 781 8.60 -26.06 -8.60
C THR A 781 9.40 -26.44 -9.85
N GLY A 782 9.73 -27.72 -10.01
CA GLY A 782 10.56 -28.17 -11.14
C GLY A 782 10.05 -27.70 -12.51
N LYS A 783 10.96 -27.13 -13.31
CA LYS A 783 10.73 -26.46 -14.63
C LYS A 783 9.99 -25.11 -14.59
N GLY A 784 9.41 -24.73 -13.44
CA GLY A 784 8.76 -23.43 -13.23
C GLY A 784 7.72 -23.08 -14.30
N ILE A 785 7.87 -21.89 -14.88
CA ILE A 785 6.99 -21.33 -15.93
C ILE A 785 6.79 -22.28 -17.12
N ASN A 786 7.78 -23.12 -17.44
CA ASN A 786 7.73 -24.08 -18.56
C ASN A 786 6.80 -25.28 -18.30
N ASN A 787 6.14 -25.37 -17.16
CA ASN A 787 5.08 -26.35 -16.97
C ASN A 787 3.83 -25.90 -17.75
N PRO A 788 3.40 -26.66 -18.79
CA PRO A 788 2.30 -26.25 -19.65
C PRO A 788 0.96 -26.18 -18.88
N ARG A 789 -0.01 -25.51 -19.49
CA ARG A 789 -1.39 -25.38 -19.02
C ARG A 789 -2.35 -25.72 -20.16
N GLY A 790 -3.51 -26.29 -19.85
CA GLY A 790 -4.46 -26.77 -20.86
C GLY A 790 -4.55 -28.29 -20.91
N ILE A 791 -4.69 -28.85 -22.12
CA ILE A 791 -4.76 -30.30 -22.35
C ILE A 791 -3.37 -30.80 -22.74
N LEU A 792 -2.89 -31.86 -22.09
CA LEU A 792 -1.56 -32.43 -22.32
C LEU A 792 -1.56 -33.69 -23.19
N ASP A 793 -2.70 -34.41 -23.22
CA ASP A 793 -2.91 -35.68 -23.91
C ASP A 793 -4.41 -35.83 -24.18
N ALA A 794 -4.81 -36.12 -25.43
CA ALA A 794 -6.21 -36.33 -25.81
C ALA A 794 -6.36 -37.43 -26.88
N LEU A 795 -7.06 -38.53 -26.55
CA LEU A 795 -7.22 -39.70 -27.42
C LEU A 795 -8.67 -40.21 -27.46
N ILE A 796 -9.22 -40.38 -28.65
CA ILE A 796 -10.45 -41.17 -28.87
C ILE A 796 -10.12 -42.67 -28.78
N LEU A 797 -10.95 -43.42 -28.06
CA LEU A 797 -10.81 -44.86 -27.88
C LEU A 797 -12.04 -45.61 -28.40
N PRO A 798 -11.90 -46.84 -28.93
CA PRO A 798 -10.63 -47.55 -29.18
C PRO A 798 -9.96 -47.06 -30.47
N GLY A 799 -8.62 -47.08 -30.49
CA GLY A 799 -7.83 -46.92 -31.71
C GLY A 799 -6.96 -45.67 -31.79
N GLY A 800 -7.25 -44.61 -31.03
CA GLY A 800 -6.43 -43.40 -31.01
C GLY A 800 -5.00 -43.67 -30.55
N THR A 801 -4.04 -43.13 -31.28
CA THR A 801 -2.60 -43.09 -30.95
C THR A 801 -2.12 -41.64 -30.86
N ARG A 802 -0.84 -41.46 -30.52
CA ARG A 802 -0.19 -40.15 -30.46
C ARG A 802 -0.22 -39.40 -31.80
N GLU A 803 -0.12 -40.14 -32.90
CA GLU A 803 -0.05 -39.66 -34.27
C GLU A 803 -1.42 -39.57 -34.96
N ASP A 804 -2.37 -40.43 -34.58
CA ASP A 804 -3.77 -40.38 -35.00
C ASP A 804 -4.67 -40.43 -33.77
N THR A 805 -4.96 -39.26 -33.20
CA THR A 805 -5.75 -39.13 -31.95
C THR A 805 -7.22 -39.50 -32.12
N GLY A 806 -7.69 -39.70 -33.36
CA GLY A 806 -9.09 -39.81 -33.74
C GLY A 806 -9.84 -38.47 -33.81
N PHE A 807 -9.21 -37.35 -33.44
CA PHE A 807 -9.75 -36.00 -33.64
C PHE A 807 -9.32 -35.43 -35.00
N LYS A 808 -10.23 -34.72 -35.67
CA LYS A 808 -9.98 -34.02 -36.94
C LYS A 808 -9.45 -32.60 -36.76
N THR A 809 -9.87 -31.93 -35.69
CA THR A 809 -9.57 -30.53 -35.41
C THR A 809 -9.83 -30.29 -33.94
N TRP A 810 -8.95 -29.52 -33.31
CA TRP A 810 -9.18 -28.90 -32.03
C TRP A 810 -9.26 -27.38 -32.22
N LYS A 811 -10.04 -26.73 -31.37
CA LYS A 811 -10.05 -25.28 -31.19
C LYS A 811 -9.92 -24.94 -29.72
N ILE A 812 -9.34 -23.79 -29.43
CA ILE A 812 -9.13 -23.26 -28.08
C ILE A 812 -9.62 -21.81 -28.01
N GLN A 813 -10.14 -21.45 -26.83
CA GLN A 813 -10.44 -20.07 -26.46
C GLN A 813 -9.98 -19.80 -25.02
N GLY A 814 -9.12 -18.80 -24.86
CA GLY A 814 -8.81 -18.16 -23.58
C GLY A 814 -9.48 -16.79 -23.46
N ASN A 815 -8.85 -15.85 -22.75
CA ASN A 815 -9.33 -14.48 -22.60
C ASN A 815 -9.56 -13.76 -23.94
N ALA A 816 -10.41 -12.73 -23.94
CA ALA A 816 -10.61 -11.90 -25.13
C ALA A 816 -9.32 -11.12 -25.46
N GLY A 817 -9.01 -11.02 -26.76
CA GLY A 817 -7.80 -10.37 -27.26
C GLY A 817 -6.49 -11.16 -27.12
N GLY A 818 -6.45 -12.27 -26.36
CA GLY A 818 -5.21 -13.04 -26.15
C GLY A 818 -4.13 -12.20 -25.45
N SER A 819 -2.96 -12.05 -26.07
CA SER A 819 -1.85 -11.22 -25.57
C SER A 819 -2.13 -9.71 -25.59
N ALA A 820 -3.09 -9.25 -26.39
CA ALA A 820 -3.28 -7.83 -26.70
C ALA A 820 -3.74 -6.92 -25.53
N ASN A 821 -4.00 -7.49 -24.33
CA ASN A 821 -4.30 -6.75 -23.09
C ASN A 821 -5.38 -5.67 -23.23
N ILE A 822 -6.57 -6.07 -23.72
CA ILE A 822 -7.66 -5.14 -24.06
C ILE A 822 -8.27 -4.38 -22.87
N ASP A 823 -8.00 -4.83 -21.63
CA ASP A 823 -8.22 -4.04 -20.40
C ASP A 823 -6.87 -3.73 -19.74
N PRO A 824 -6.14 -2.68 -20.19
CA PRO A 824 -4.86 -2.33 -19.61
C PRO A 824 -5.00 -1.79 -18.18
N VAL A 825 -6.18 -1.32 -17.75
CA VAL A 825 -6.41 -0.81 -16.38
C VAL A 825 -6.35 -1.95 -15.36
N ARG A 826 -6.93 -3.11 -15.69
CA ARG A 826 -6.89 -4.32 -14.85
C ARG A 826 -5.75 -5.28 -15.25
N GLY A 827 -5.16 -5.09 -16.42
CA GLY A 827 -3.95 -5.76 -16.86
C GLY A 827 -4.15 -7.24 -17.27
N PRO A 828 -3.07 -7.88 -17.75
CA PRO A 828 -3.14 -9.06 -18.60
C PRO A 828 -3.58 -10.36 -17.93
N MET A 829 -3.76 -10.34 -16.62
CA MET A 829 -4.12 -11.52 -15.83
C MET A 829 -5.55 -11.45 -15.24
N ASN A 830 -6.24 -10.31 -15.36
CA ASN A 830 -7.56 -10.12 -14.75
C ASN A 830 -8.63 -11.08 -15.31
N GLU A 831 -8.58 -11.38 -16.61
CA GLU A 831 -9.60 -12.14 -17.33
C GLU A 831 -9.12 -13.53 -17.76
N GLY A 832 -10.02 -14.50 -17.67
CA GLY A 832 -9.91 -15.83 -18.24
C GLY A 832 -10.82 -16.05 -19.46
N GLY A 833 -10.94 -17.32 -19.84
CA GLY A 833 -11.63 -17.75 -21.05
C GLY A 833 -13.09 -18.17 -20.89
N LEU A 834 -13.77 -17.99 -19.75
CA LEU A 834 -15.21 -18.28 -19.69
C LEU A 834 -16.00 -17.28 -20.56
N TYR A 835 -17.12 -17.71 -21.13
CA TYR A 835 -17.96 -16.87 -22.01
C TYR A 835 -18.31 -15.47 -21.43
N PRO A 836 -18.62 -15.32 -20.13
CA PRO A 836 -18.88 -14.01 -19.51
C PRO A 836 -17.68 -13.07 -19.48
N GLU A 837 -16.48 -13.62 -19.28
CA GLU A 837 -15.24 -12.85 -19.19
C GLU A 837 -14.93 -12.24 -20.57
N ARG A 838 -14.95 -13.08 -21.61
CA ARG A 838 -14.64 -12.66 -23.00
C ARG A 838 -15.62 -11.65 -23.60
N LEU A 839 -16.77 -11.43 -22.97
CA LEU A 839 -17.77 -10.44 -23.36
C LEU A 839 -17.88 -9.27 -22.37
N GLY A 840 -16.99 -9.17 -21.39
CA GLY A 840 -16.96 -8.08 -20.41
C GLY A 840 -18.15 -8.07 -19.44
N TRP A 841 -18.82 -9.20 -19.19
CA TRP A 841 -20.01 -9.25 -18.31
C TRP A 841 -19.70 -8.90 -16.84
N HIS A 842 -18.43 -9.05 -16.43
CA HIS A 842 -17.93 -8.66 -15.11
C HIS A 842 -17.72 -7.15 -14.94
N LEU A 843 -17.66 -6.40 -16.05
CA LEU A 843 -17.36 -4.97 -16.04
C LEU A 843 -18.50 -4.15 -15.40
N PRO A 844 -18.19 -2.98 -14.81
CA PRO A 844 -19.22 -2.04 -14.37
C PRO A 844 -20.18 -1.69 -15.50
N GLU A 845 -21.43 -1.43 -15.16
CA GLU A 845 -22.47 -0.92 -16.07
C GLU A 845 -22.89 -1.85 -17.22
N PHE A 846 -22.42 -3.09 -17.27
CA PHE A 846 -22.88 -4.09 -18.23
C PHE A 846 -24.42 -4.28 -18.18
N GLU A 847 -25.10 -4.14 -19.33
CA GLU A 847 -26.55 -4.28 -19.44
C GLU A 847 -27.01 -5.75 -19.43
N THR A 848 -27.63 -6.21 -18.34
CA THR A 848 -28.28 -7.54 -18.23
C THR A 848 -29.63 -7.62 -18.97
N LYS A 849 -29.73 -6.99 -20.14
CA LYS A 849 -30.97 -6.88 -20.91
C LYS A 849 -31.30 -8.20 -21.60
N GLY A 850 -32.43 -8.80 -21.20
CA GLY A 850 -32.89 -10.10 -21.70
C GLY A 850 -32.48 -11.29 -20.82
N TRP A 851 -31.60 -11.07 -19.84
CA TRP A 851 -31.20 -12.09 -18.87
C TRP A 851 -32.35 -12.52 -17.95
N THR A 852 -32.20 -13.68 -17.32
CA THR A 852 -33.15 -14.14 -16.30
C THR A 852 -33.04 -13.25 -15.06
N ARG A 853 -34.15 -12.60 -14.70
CA ARG A 853 -34.22 -11.65 -13.57
C ARG A 853 -34.62 -12.34 -12.28
N SER A 854 -34.27 -11.72 -11.14
CA SER A 854 -34.67 -12.17 -9.80
C SER A 854 -34.27 -13.62 -9.50
N THR A 855 -33.10 -14.01 -9.99
CA THR A 855 -32.45 -15.29 -9.67
C THR A 855 -31.64 -15.16 -8.38
N SER A 856 -31.07 -16.25 -7.88
CA SER A 856 -30.14 -16.22 -6.75
C SER A 856 -28.98 -17.21 -6.95
N PRO A 857 -27.74 -16.88 -6.55
CA PRO A 857 -26.68 -17.88 -6.42
C PRO A 857 -26.99 -18.94 -5.35
N LEU A 858 -28.02 -18.74 -4.51
CA LEU A 858 -28.55 -19.76 -3.59
C LEU A 858 -29.45 -20.80 -4.26
N ASP A 859 -30.08 -20.45 -5.38
CA ASP A 859 -30.80 -21.43 -6.20
C ASP A 859 -29.79 -22.25 -7.01
N GLY A 860 -28.70 -21.61 -7.43
CA GLY A 860 -27.58 -22.23 -8.14
C GLY A 860 -27.98 -22.79 -9.50
N ILE A 861 -27.33 -23.87 -9.90
CA ILE A 861 -27.71 -24.72 -11.04
C ILE A 861 -27.80 -26.18 -10.59
N LYS A 862 -28.64 -26.97 -11.27
CA LYS A 862 -28.98 -28.36 -10.89
C LYS A 862 -28.35 -29.42 -11.81
N ALA A 863 -27.27 -29.04 -12.49
CA ALA A 863 -26.52 -29.86 -13.43
C ALA A 863 -25.12 -29.21 -13.65
N PRO A 864 -24.15 -29.93 -14.22
CA PRO A 864 -22.83 -29.40 -14.54
C PRO A 864 -22.92 -28.29 -15.60
N GLY A 865 -22.14 -27.23 -15.42
CA GLY A 865 -22.11 -26.07 -16.32
C GLY A 865 -21.69 -24.79 -15.59
N VAL A 866 -21.83 -23.65 -16.27
CA VAL A 866 -21.48 -22.34 -15.70
C VAL A 866 -22.70 -21.42 -15.73
N ARG A 867 -22.97 -20.74 -14.61
CA ARG A 867 -23.96 -19.66 -14.51
C ARG A 867 -23.26 -18.39 -14.07
N PHE A 868 -23.50 -17.28 -14.77
CA PHE A 868 -22.99 -15.98 -14.37
C PHE A 868 -24.08 -15.16 -13.69
N TYR A 869 -23.82 -14.67 -12.48
CA TYR A 869 -24.74 -13.86 -11.70
C TYR A 869 -24.19 -12.44 -11.58
N ILE A 870 -25.03 -11.42 -11.77
CA ILE A 870 -24.68 -10.00 -11.57
C ILE A 870 -25.70 -9.35 -10.65
N THR A 871 -25.22 -8.58 -9.68
CA THR A 871 -26.02 -7.59 -8.94
C THR A 871 -25.31 -6.23 -8.90
N SER A 872 -26.05 -5.19 -8.56
CA SER A 872 -25.51 -3.86 -8.29
C SER A 872 -26.06 -3.33 -6.97
N PHE A 873 -25.22 -2.63 -6.23
CA PHE A 873 -25.52 -2.09 -4.91
C PHE A 873 -24.87 -0.71 -4.76
N HIS A 874 -25.26 0.04 -3.73
CA HIS A 874 -24.74 1.38 -3.47
C HIS A 874 -24.24 1.46 -2.03
N LEU A 875 -23.04 1.99 -1.85
CA LEU A 875 -22.45 2.26 -0.54
C LEU A 875 -22.42 3.78 -0.32
N ASN A 876 -22.65 4.19 0.92
CA ASN A 876 -22.58 5.58 1.35
C ASN A 876 -21.90 5.62 2.72
N MET A 877 -20.62 5.24 2.74
CA MET A 877 -19.76 5.37 3.92
C MET A 877 -19.48 6.85 4.20
N ASP A 878 -19.42 7.23 5.47
CA ASP A 878 -19.00 8.58 5.84
C ASP A 878 -17.53 8.81 5.40
N SER A 879 -17.18 10.05 5.03
CA SER A 879 -15.89 10.35 4.40
C SER A 879 -14.70 10.34 5.34
N ASP A 880 -14.95 10.50 6.63
CA ASP A 880 -14.00 10.51 7.73
C ASP A 880 -13.74 9.12 8.30
N LEU A 881 -14.20 8.04 7.64
CA LEU A 881 -14.03 6.67 8.08
C LEU A 881 -13.22 5.81 7.09
N ASP A 882 -12.24 5.07 7.61
CA ASP A 882 -11.72 3.88 6.93
C ASP A 882 -12.49 2.65 7.43
N VAL A 883 -13.10 1.93 6.48
CA VAL A 883 -13.92 0.74 6.72
C VAL A 883 -13.44 -0.35 5.78
N PRO A 884 -12.60 -1.30 6.24
CA PRO A 884 -12.20 -2.44 5.43
C PRO A 884 -13.41 -3.33 5.16
N LEU A 885 -13.80 -3.46 3.90
CA LEU A 885 -14.90 -4.30 3.45
C LEU A 885 -14.37 -5.58 2.81
N GLY A 886 -15.22 -6.61 2.77
CA GLY A 886 -14.97 -7.83 2.00
C GLY A 886 -16.24 -8.62 1.77
N VAL A 887 -16.16 -9.60 0.87
CA VAL A 887 -17.25 -10.55 0.59
C VAL A 887 -16.95 -11.88 1.27
N GLU A 888 -17.91 -12.39 2.04
CA GLU A 888 -17.87 -13.76 2.58
C GLU A 888 -18.80 -14.67 1.77
N LEU A 889 -18.27 -15.81 1.31
CA LEU A 889 -19.01 -16.86 0.62
C LEU A 889 -19.14 -18.12 1.49
N GLY A 890 -20.03 -19.01 1.08
CA GLY A 890 -20.28 -20.31 1.70
C GLY A 890 -21.03 -21.21 0.73
N ALA A 891 -20.90 -22.52 0.91
CA ALA A 891 -21.60 -23.52 0.12
C ALA A 891 -21.89 -24.74 1.01
N PRO A 892 -22.96 -25.52 0.73
CA PRO A 892 -23.25 -26.73 1.47
C PRO A 892 -22.06 -27.70 1.52
N GLU A 893 -21.93 -28.45 2.61
CA GLU A 893 -20.91 -29.50 2.76
C GLU A 893 -20.96 -30.48 1.57
N GLY A 894 -19.79 -30.78 1.00
CA GLY A 894 -19.67 -31.63 -0.19
C GLY A 894 -19.97 -30.95 -1.53
N THR A 895 -20.27 -29.64 -1.57
CA THR A 895 -20.45 -28.91 -2.84
C THR A 895 -19.16 -28.87 -3.65
N VAL A 896 -19.20 -29.43 -4.86
CA VAL A 896 -18.07 -29.41 -5.80
C VAL A 896 -18.30 -28.33 -6.84
N ALA A 897 -17.63 -27.19 -6.66
CA ALA A 897 -17.82 -26.01 -7.49
C ALA A 897 -16.56 -25.15 -7.56
N ARG A 898 -16.55 -24.25 -8.55
CA ARG A 898 -15.52 -23.20 -8.70
C ARG A 898 -16.24 -21.87 -8.89
N VAL A 899 -15.97 -20.91 -8.01
CA VAL A 899 -16.61 -19.60 -8.02
C VAL A 899 -15.56 -18.50 -8.12
N MET A 900 -15.69 -17.59 -9.09
CA MET A 900 -14.86 -16.38 -9.16
C MET A 900 -15.68 -15.16 -8.78
N ILE A 901 -15.04 -14.26 -8.04
CA ILE A 901 -15.64 -13.05 -7.47
C ILE A 901 -15.13 -11.84 -8.22
N TRP A 902 -16.05 -11.04 -8.75
CA TRP A 902 -15.75 -9.85 -9.54
C TRP A 902 -16.36 -8.61 -8.90
N VAL A 903 -15.53 -7.61 -8.59
CA VAL A 903 -15.99 -6.33 -8.03
C VAL A 903 -15.55 -5.21 -8.95
N ASN A 904 -16.52 -4.49 -9.51
CA ASN A 904 -16.30 -3.41 -10.47
C ASN A 904 -15.33 -3.80 -11.62
N GLY A 905 -15.48 -5.02 -12.14
CA GLY A 905 -14.64 -5.59 -13.21
C GLY A 905 -13.36 -6.29 -12.75
N TYR A 906 -12.89 -6.08 -11.51
CA TYR A 906 -11.70 -6.74 -10.98
C TYR A 906 -12.03 -8.14 -10.44
N GLN A 907 -11.31 -9.17 -10.90
CA GLN A 907 -11.31 -10.48 -10.27
C GLN A 907 -10.59 -10.35 -8.92
N TYR A 908 -11.30 -10.56 -7.81
CA TYR A 908 -10.77 -10.32 -6.46
C TYR A 908 -10.91 -11.52 -5.52
N GLY A 909 -11.14 -12.72 -6.07
CA GLY A 909 -11.31 -13.92 -5.27
C GLY A 909 -11.69 -15.15 -6.07
N LYS A 910 -11.15 -16.29 -5.67
CA LYS A 910 -11.50 -17.62 -6.18
C LYS A 910 -11.88 -18.53 -5.02
N PHE A 911 -13.14 -18.95 -4.98
CA PHE A 911 -13.71 -19.83 -3.96
C PHE A 911 -13.92 -21.23 -4.55
N VAL A 912 -13.29 -22.23 -3.91
CA VAL A 912 -13.37 -23.65 -4.30
C VAL A 912 -13.78 -24.44 -3.05
N PRO A 913 -15.09 -24.57 -2.74
CA PRO A 913 -15.58 -25.05 -1.44
C PRO A 913 -15.08 -26.44 -1.02
N HIS A 914 -14.86 -27.35 -1.97
CA HIS A 914 -14.34 -28.69 -1.70
C HIS A 914 -12.82 -28.77 -1.51
N ILE A 915 -12.10 -27.64 -1.64
CA ILE A 915 -10.64 -27.55 -1.42
C ILE A 915 -10.31 -26.53 -0.32
N GLY A 916 -10.87 -25.31 -0.37
CA GLY A 916 -10.62 -24.27 0.64
C GLY A 916 -9.16 -23.78 0.70
N PRO A 917 -8.76 -23.06 1.76
CA PRO A 917 -9.55 -22.69 2.94
C PRO A 917 -10.31 -21.35 2.83
N GLN A 918 -9.95 -20.50 1.86
CA GLN A 918 -10.44 -19.11 1.82
C GLN A 918 -11.95 -19.03 1.54
N HIS A 919 -12.68 -18.41 2.46
CA HIS A 919 -14.11 -18.12 2.35
C HIS A 919 -14.45 -16.63 2.56
N ARG A 920 -13.46 -15.82 2.98
CA ARG A 920 -13.52 -14.35 3.10
C ARG A 920 -12.55 -13.70 2.12
N PHE A 921 -13.02 -12.69 1.41
CA PHE A 921 -12.29 -11.99 0.36
C PHE A 921 -12.35 -10.48 0.64
N PRO A 922 -11.34 -9.91 1.33
CA PRO A 922 -11.21 -8.48 1.52
C PRO A 922 -11.11 -7.74 0.18
N ILE A 923 -11.74 -6.57 0.07
CA ILE A 923 -11.69 -5.74 -1.14
C ILE A 923 -11.35 -4.30 -0.69
N PRO A 924 -10.21 -3.73 -1.12
CA PRO A 924 -9.80 -2.41 -0.67
C PRO A 924 -10.69 -1.31 -1.30
N PRO A 925 -10.91 -0.18 -0.58
CA PRO A 925 -11.53 1.00 -1.18
C PRO A 925 -10.75 1.45 -2.42
N GLY A 926 -11.45 2.00 -3.41
CA GLY A 926 -10.91 2.27 -4.74
C GLY A 926 -11.22 1.14 -5.73
N ILE A 927 -11.08 -0.13 -5.32
CA ILE A 927 -11.67 -1.27 -6.06
C ILE A 927 -13.16 -1.35 -5.74
N ILE A 928 -13.52 -1.34 -4.46
CA ILE A 928 -14.89 -1.08 -4.02
C ILE A 928 -15.10 0.43 -3.84
N ASN A 929 -16.17 0.96 -4.42
CA ASN A 929 -16.56 2.35 -4.27
C ASN A 929 -17.38 2.51 -2.98
N ASN A 930 -16.72 2.88 -1.89
CA ASN A 930 -17.34 3.06 -0.57
C ASN A 930 -18.39 4.20 -0.53
N ARG A 931 -18.44 5.07 -1.54
CA ARG A 931 -19.31 6.25 -1.59
C ARG A 931 -20.09 6.34 -2.92
N GLY A 932 -20.40 5.20 -3.52
CA GLY A 932 -21.03 5.14 -4.83
C GLY A 932 -21.65 3.79 -5.20
N LYS A 933 -22.05 3.70 -6.46
CA LYS A 933 -22.56 2.49 -7.09
C LYS A 933 -21.42 1.48 -7.28
N ASN A 934 -21.75 0.20 -7.13
CA ASN A 934 -20.86 -0.92 -7.33
C ASN A 934 -21.59 -2.05 -8.08
N THR A 935 -20.82 -2.84 -8.82
CA THR A 935 -21.24 -4.09 -9.46
C THR A 935 -20.49 -5.24 -8.83
N LEU A 936 -21.23 -6.26 -8.36
CA LEU A 936 -20.68 -7.55 -7.92
C LEU A 936 -21.17 -8.62 -8.89
N ALA A 937 -20.24 -9.40 -9.44
CA ALA A 937 -20.57 -10.55 -10.27
C ALA A 937 -19.89 -11.83 -9.77
N LEU A 938 -20.55 -12.96 -10.02
CA LEU A 938 -20.09 -14.30 -9.64
C LEU A 938 -20.22 -15.24 -10.84
N SER A 939 -19.13 -15.87 -11.26
CA SER A 939 -19.21 -17.04 -12.14
C SER A 939 -19.27 -18.30 -11.29
N LEU A 940 -20.39 -19.01 -11.29
CA LEU A 940 -20.54 -20.29 -10.58
C LEU A 940 -20.43 -21.43 -11.59
N TRP A 941 -19.34 -22.20 -11.51
CA TRP A 941 -19.12 -23.42 -12.27
C TRP A 941 -19.41 -24.63 -11.38
N ALA A 942 -20.49 -25.36 -11.67
CA ALA A 942 -20.81 -26.63 -11.04
C ALA A 942 -20.13 -27.78 -11.81
N GLN A 943 -19.43 -28.66 -11.12
CA GLN A 943 -18.61 -29.70 -11.76
C GLN A 943 -19.26 -31.10 -11.79
N THR A 944 -20.28 -31.35 -10.96
CA THR A 944 -20.91 -32.67 -10.79
C THR A 944 -22.40 -32.68 -11.16
N GLU A 945 -22.97 -33.88 -11.34
CA GLU A 945 -24.39 -34.04 -11.74
C GLU A 945 -25.39 -33.47 -10.74
N ASP A 946 -25.00 -33.33 -9.46
CA ASP A 946 -25.80 -32.69 -8.41
C ASP A 946 -25.98 -31.17 -8.63
N GLY A 947 -25.15 -30.57 -9.49
CA GLY A 947 -25.06 -29.12 -9.65
C GLY A 947 -24.34 -28.45 -8.47
N ALA A 948 -24.54 -27.14 -8.30
CA ALA A 948 -23.98 -26.38 -7.19
C ALA A 948 -24.79 -25.11 -6.89
N ALA A 949 -24.75 -24.69 -5.62
CA ALA A 949 -25.34 -23.45 -5.12
C ALA A 949 -24.52 -22.94 -3.91
N LEU A 950 -24.65 -21.65 -3.58
CA LEU A 950 -24.18 -21.11 -2.30
C LEU A 950 -25.22 -21.37 -1.19
N ASP A 951 -24.81 -21.48 0.07
CA ASP A 951 -25.72 -21.72 1.21
C ASP A 951 -26.20 -20.42 1.89
N LYS A 952 -25.41 -19.35 1.79
CA LYS A 952 -25.70 -18.00 2.27
C LYS A 952 -25.50 -16.99 1.15
N HIS A 953 -26.33 -15.95 1.11
CA HIS A 953 -26.07 -14.81 0.23
C HIS A 953 -24.66 -14.29 0.50
N PRO A 954 -23.91 -13.82 -0.51
CA PRO A 954 -22.66 -13.12 -0.27
C PRO A 954 -22.88 -12.03 0.79
N VAL A 955 -22.12 -12.08 1.88
CA VAL A 955 -22.28 -11.15 3.02
C VAL A 955 -21.13 -10.16 3.00
N PHE A 956 -21.43 -8.86 3.11
CA PHE A 956 -20.39 -7.89 3.46
C PHE A 956 -19.97 -8.09 4.90
N PHE A 957 -18.69 -8.40 5.12
CA PHE A 957 -18.07 -8.24 6.43
C PHE A 957 -17.28 -6.93 6.48
N TYR A 958 -17.18 -6.37 7.67
CA TYR A 958 -16.20 -5.34 8.02
C TYR A 958 -15.60 -5.69 9.38
N SER A 959 -14.31 -5.43 9.55
CA SER A 959 -13.55 -5.89 10.72
C SER A 959 -13.47 -4.84 11.84
N ALA A 960 -13.33 -3.57 11.48
CA ALA A 960 -13.37 -2.42 12.38
C ALA A 960 -13.73 -1.14 11.58
N CYS A 961 -13.83 -0.02 12.28
CA CYS A 961 -13.97 1.31 11.69
C CYS A 961 -12.99 2.26 12.40
N TYR A 962 -12.38 3.18 11.66
CA TYR A 962 -11.43 4.15 12.20
C TYR A 962 -11.83 5.55 11.76
N HIS A 963 -11.86 6.51 12.67
CA HIS A 963 -11.92 7.92 12.32
C HIS A 963 -10.54 8.34 11.80
N ILE A 964 -10.46 8.76 10.55
CA ILE A 964 -9.21 9.02 9.81
C ILE A 964 -9.05 10.50 9.45
N HIS A 965 -7.89 10.87 8.94
CA HIS A 965 -7.70 12.13 8.22
C HIS A 965 -7.86 11.89 6.71
N ASP A 966 -8.78 12.63 6.09
CA ASP A 966 -9.01 12.81 4.64
C ASP A 966 -8.32 11.78 3.71
N THR A 967 -8.81 10.55 3.67
CA THR A 967 -8.49 9.68 2.53
C THR A 967 -9.45 9.99 1.39
N LYS A 968 -8.90 10.63 0.35
CA LYS A 968 -9.49 10.76 -0.97
C LYS A 968 -9.72 9.34 -1.53
N GLN A 969 -10.95 8.84 -1.37
CA GLN A 969 -11.40 7.49 -1.74
C GLN A 969 -12.61 7.62 -2.67
N ALA A 970 -12.37 8.06 -3.89
CA ALA A 970 -13.36 7.96 -4.97
C ALA A 970 -12.68 7.82 -6.34
N VAL A 971 -13.07 6.77 -7.05
CA VAL A 971 -12.98 6.71 -8.52
C VAL A 971 -14.37 7.04 -9.06
N ASN A 972 -14.47 7.96 -10.03
CA ASN A 972 -15.73 8.49 -10.55
C ASN A 972 -16.62 7.41 -11.21
N GLN A 973 -17.81 7.11 -10.65
CA GLN A 973 -18.92 6.38 -11.32
C GLN A 973 -20.33 6.82 -10.82
N PRO A 974 -21.40 6.81 -11.65
CA PRO A 974 -22.69 7.51 -11.37
C PRO A 974 -23.76 6.72 -10.56
N THR A 975 -24.80 7.40 -10.02
CA THR A 975 -25.54 6.96 -8.80
C THR A 975 -27.08 7.21 -8.72
N GLU A 976 -27.72 6.67 -7.65
CA GLU A 976 -29.11 6.77 -7.09
C GLU A 976 -29.86 5.40 -6.90
N LEU A 977 -30.79 5.17 -5.93
CA LEU A 977 -30.96 5.74 -4.57
C LEU A 977 -31.49 4.74 -3.45
N PRO A 978 -32.77 4.68 -2.97
CA PRO A 978 -33.03 4.48 -1.51
C PRO A 978 -33.93 3.26 -1.15
N GLN A 979 -34.11 2.78 0.11
CA GLN A 979 -33.49 2.95 1.45
C GLN A 979 -34.00 1.78 2.36
N GLY A 980 -33.45 1.57 3.58
CA GLY A 980 -34.12 0.78 4.63
C GLY A 980 -33.20 0.18 5.72
N ASN A 981 -33.28 0.66 6.97
CA ASN A 981 -32.23 0.49 7.98
C ASN A 981 -32.57 -0.44 9.17
N LYS A 982 -31.53 -1.01 9.80
CA LYS A 982 -31.49 -1.48 11.22
C LYS A 982 -30.16 -1.05 11.87
N LYS A 983 -30.08 -1.07 13.21
CA LYS A 983 -29.10 -0.33 14.04
C LYS A 983 -27.96 -1.16 14.65
N CYS A 984 -26.80 -0.51 14.82
CA CYS A 984 -25.83 -0.73 15.91
C CYS A 984 -26.01 0.34 17.03
N ALA A 985 -25.24 0.28 18.13
CA ALA A 985 -25.37 1.15 19.30
C ALA A 985 -24.03 1.85 19.64
N SER A 986 -23.96 3.11 20.10
CA SER A 986 -25.02 4.14 20.19
C SER A 986 -24.52 5.60 20.36
N ALA A 987 -24.82 6.46 19.37
CA ALA A 987 -24.99 7.94 19.39
C ALA A 987 -23.74 8.86 19.58
N SER A 988 -23.53 9.97 18.83
CA SER A 988 -24.27 10.54 17.66
C SER A 988 -23.64 11.84 17.08
N SER A 989 -23.83 12.07 15.77
CA SER A 989 -23.96 13.37 15.02
C SER A 989 -22.79 14.04 14.26
N THR A 990 -22.61 13.64 12.98
CA THR A 990 -22.63 14.45 11.72
C THR A 990 -21.82 15.77 11.56
N PHE A 991 -20.90 15.86 10.57
CA PHE A 991 -21.11 16.50 9.22
C PHE A 991 -19.83 16.79 8.35
N HIS A 992 -19.90 16.40 7.07
CA HIS A 992 -19.33 17.00 5.81
C HIS A 992 -17.81 17.07 5.42
N GLN A 993 -17.45 16.13 4.52
CA GLN A 993 -16.64 16.17 3.26
C GLN A 993 -16.13 17.49 2.62
N ARG A 994 -14.98 17.43 1.88
CA ARG A 994 -14.95 17.23 0.39
C ARG A 994 -13.58 17.03 -0.29
N GLU A 995 -13.66 16.40 -1.48
CA GLU A 995 -12.61 15.79 -2.34
C GLU A 995 -12.19 16.66 -3.58
N PRO A 996 -11.18 16.24 -4.40
CA PRO A 996 -10.62 17.00 -5.54
C PRO A 996 -11.52 17.03 -6.83
N PRO A 997 -11.16 17.77 -7.91
CA PRO A 997 -12.16 18.37 -8.79
C PRO A 997 -12.81 17.42 -9.81
N PRO A 998 -14.12 17.58 -10.08
CA PRO A 998 -14.89 16.76 -11.01
C PRO A 998 -14.86 17.25 -12.46
N ASN A 999 -15.50 16.47 -13.32
CA ASN A 999 -16.00 16.79 -14.66
C ASN A 999 -17.10 17.87 -14.69
N ALA A 1000 -17.04 18.86 -13.80
CA ALA A 1000 -18.05 19.90 -13.66
C ALA A 1000 -18.08 20.86 -14.85
N ASN A 1001 -19.28 21.31 -15.20
CA ASN A 1001 -19.53 22.39 -16.14
C ASN A 1001 -20.37 23.51 -15.47
N LEU A 1002 -20.76 24.55 -16.20
CA LEU A 1002 -21.50 25.68 -15.62
C LEU A 1002 -22.79 25.22 -14.95
N ALA A 1003 -23.49 24.22 -15.51
CA ALA A 1003 -24.72 23.70 -14.94
C ALA A 1003 -24.45 23.01 -13.58
N THR A 1004 -23.48 22.10 -13.50
CA THR A 1004 -23.17 21.41 -12.23
C THR A 1004 -22.58 22.35 -11.18
N ASP A 1005 -21.76 23.31 -11.58
CA ASP A 1005 -21.26 24.37 -10.69
C ASP A 1005 -22.42 25.19 -10.13
N SER A 1006 -23.36 25.57 -11.00
CA SER A 1006 -24.53 26.36 -10.63
C SER A 1006 -25.46 25.58 -9.70
N ASP A 1007 -25.71 24.31 -9.96
CA ASP A 1007 -26.56 23.44 -9.13
C ASP A 1007 -25.93 23.22 -7.74
N GLN A 1008 -24.61 23.03 -7.67
CA GLN A 1008 -23.88 22.88 -6.42
C GLN A 1008 -23.94 24.17 -5.57
N ILE A 1009 -23.64 25.32 -6.16
CA ILE A 1009 -23.72 26.61 -5.45
C ILE A 1009 -25.18 26.92 -5.06
N ARG A 1010 -26.15 26.62 -5.93
CA ARG A 1010 -27.58 26.78 -5.63
C ARG A 1010 -28.02 25.89 -4.48
N ALA A 1011 -27.63 24.62 -4.44
CA ALA A 1011 -27.98 23.70 -3.37
C ALA A 1011 -27.39 24.15 -2.02
N TYR A 1012 -26.13 24.58 -2.00
CA TYR A 1012 -25.49 25.09 -0.79
C TYR A 1012 -26.12 26.41 -0.31
N ALA A 1013 -26.31 27.38 -1.21
CA ALA A 1013 -26.98 28.63 -0.87
C ALA A 1013 -28.43 28.41 -0.39
N THR A 1014 -29.14 27.47 -1.00
CA THR A 1014 -30.51 27.08 -0.61
C THR A 1014 -30.53 26.56 0.83
N SER A 1015 -29.62 25.64 1.21
CA SER A 1015 -29.59 25.11 2.58
C SER A 1015 -29.28 26.19 3.63
N LEU A 1016 -28.43 27.16 3.31
CA LEU A 1016 -28.15 28.30 4.18
C LEU A 1016 -29.37 29.21 4.37
N VAL A 1017 -30.08 29.57 3.31
CA VAL A 1017 -31.26 30.44 3.40
C VAL A 1017 -32.47 29.71 3.98
N GLU A 1018 -32.62 28.40 3.75
CA GLU A 1018 -33.64 27.56 4.40
C GLU A 1018 -33.39 27.41 5.91
N ALA A 1019 -32.14 27.48 6.36
CA ALA A 1019 -31.79 27.63 7.77
C ALA A 1019 -32.04 29.06 8.33
N GLY A 1020 -32.72 29.94 7.58
CA GLY A 1020 -33.12 31.29 8.01
C GLY A 1020 -32.00 32.32 8.03
N ARG A 1021 -30.90 32.09 7.30
CA ARG A 1021 -29.73 33.00 7.30
C ARG A 1021 -29.82 34.07 6.23
N ASP A 1022 -29.35 35.26 6.54
CA ASP A 1022 -28.99 36.28 5.55
C ASP A 1022 -27.60 35.97 4.98
N VAL A 1023 -27.47 35.99 3.65
CA VAL A 1023 -26.28 35.52 2.95
C VAL A 1023 -25.71 36.60 2.02
N VAL A 1024 -24.46 36.99 2.28
CA VAL A 1024 -23.62 37.81 1.39
C VAL A 1024 -22.74 36.86 0.58
N VAL A 1025 -22.70 37.04 -0.75
CA VAL A 1025 -21.92 36.19 -1.65
C VAL A 1025 -20.82 37.01 -2.32
N LEU A 1026 -19.57 36.73 -1.94
CA LEU A 1026 -18.37 37.25 -2.61
C LEU A 1026 -17.98 36.28 -3.74
N MET A 1027 -17.89 36.79 -4.96
CA MET A 1027 -17.61 36.02 -6.17
C MET A 1027 -16.33 36.54 -6.82
N HIS A 1028 -15.42 35.63 -7.17
CA HIS A 1028 -14.14 35.93 -7.80
C HIS A 1028 -14.03 35.27 -9.17
N SER A 1029 -13.45 35.97 -10.16
CA SER A 1029 -13.17 35.42 -11.49
C SER A 1029 -14.41 34.75 -12.13
N TYR A 1030 -14.24 33.58 -12.75
CA TYR A 1030 -15.31 32.71 -13.29
C TYR A 1030 -16.45 32.42 -12.27
N GLY A 1031 -16.18 32.42 -10.96
CA GLY A 1031 -17.19 32.22 -9.92
C GLY A 1031 -18.34 33.24 -9.95
N GLY A 1032 -18.16 34.40 -10.58
CA GLY A 1032 -19.23 35.36 -10.86
C GLY A 1032 -20.24 34.84 -11.87
N GLN A 1033 -19.80 34.11 -12.90
CA GLN A 1033 -20.68 33.47 -13.88
C GLN A 1033 -21.57 32.44 -13.16
N VAL A 1034 -20.95 31.57 -12.33
CA VAL A 1034 -21.62 30.55 -11.53
C VAL A 1034 -22.63 31.16 -10.54
N GLY A 1035 -22.20 32.10 -9.71
CA GLY A 1035 -23.07 32.76 -8.73
C GLY A 1035 -24.23 33.52 -9.37
N THR A 1036 -23.98 34.17 -10.51
CA THR A 1036 -25.02 34.84 -11.29
C THR A 1036 -26.03 33.85 -11.87
N ASN A 1037 -25.60 32.68 -12.34
CA ASN A 1037 -26.48 31.66 -12.92
C ASN A 1037 -27.23 30.83 -11.86
N SER A 1038 -26.79 30.81 -10.60
CA SER A 1038 -27.29 29.89 -9.57
C SER A 1038 -28.27 30.51 -8.57
N LEU A 1039 -28.15 31.80 -8.24
CA LEU A 1039 -28.79 32.37 -7.04
C LEU A 1039 -30.17 33.03 -7.26
N HIS A 1040 -30.68 33.08 -8.49
CA HIS A 1040 -31.99 33.68 -8.79
C HIS A 1040 -33.14 33.01 -8.02
N GLY A 1041 -34.02 33.83 -7.42
CA GLY A 1041 -35.15 33.41 -6.61
C GLY A 1041 -34.83 33.12 -5.14
N LEU A 1042 -33.57 33.28 -4.72
CA LEU A 1042 -33.12 33.11 -3.32
C LEU A 1042 -32.97 34.42 -2.54
N SER A 1043 -33.27 35.57 -3.16
CA SER A 1043 -33.21 36.89 -2.50
C SER A 1043 -34.07 36.95 -1.24
N ALA A 1044 -33.60 37.71 -0.23
CA ALA A 1044 -34.34 37.91 1.02
C ALA A 1044 -35.74 38.49 0.78
N ALA A 1045 -35.90 39.40 -0.19
CA ALA A 1045 -37.20 39.91 -0.60
C ALA A 1045 -38.12 38.82 -1.20
N ALA A 1046 -37.61 37.96 -2.09
CA ALA A 1046 -38.39 36.88 -2.70
C ALA A 1046 -38.78 35.78 -1.71
N ARG A 1047 -37.98 35.59 -0.64
CA ARG A 1047 -38.29 34.67 0.47
C ARG A 1047 -39.28 35.27 1.47
N ALA A 1048 -39.08 36.53 1.87
CA ALA A 1048 -40.03 37.26 2.71
C ALA A 1048 -41.42 37.35 2.08
N ALA A 1049 -41.50 37.55 0.75
CA ALA A 1049 -42.77 37.52 0.00
C ALA A 1049 -43.51 36.17 0.04
N LYS A 1050 -42.81 35.07 0.40
CA LYS A 1050 -43.36 33.72 0.61
C LYS A 1050 -43.58 33.41 2.10
N GLY A 1051 -43.31 34.35 3.01
CA GLY A 1051 -43.36 34.13 4.45
C GLY A 1051 -42.22 33.26 4.99
N LEU A 1052 -41.06 33.28 4.33
CA LEU A 1052 -39.86 32.53 4.72
C LEU A 1052 -38.76 33.49 5.18
N ASP A 1053 -38.10 33.17 6.29
CA ASP A 1053 -36.96 33.92 6.82
C ASP A 1053 -35.67 33.66 6.04
N GLY A 1054 -34.71 34.58 6.16
CA GLY A 1054 -33.40 34.54 5.49
C GLY A 1054 -33.44 34.72 3.97
N GLY A 1055 -32.27 34.88 3.37
CA GLY A 1055 -32.10 34.99 1.92
C GLY A 1055 -30.76 35.59 1.50
N VAL A 1056 -30.50 35.60 0.20
CA VAL A 1056 -29.34 36.31 -0.35
C VAL A 1056 -29.61 37.82 -0.28
N THR A 1057 -28.73 38.57 0.36
CA THR A 1057 -28.87 40.01 0.62
C THR A 1057 -27.91 40.86 -0.22
N HIS A 1058 -26.75 40.33 -0.58
CA HIS A 1058 -25.71 41.06 -1.33
C HIS A 1058 -24.90 40.14 -2.26
N LEU A 1059 -24.68 40.58 -3.50
CA LEU A 1059 -23.74 40.01 -4.46
C LEU A 1059 -22.53 40.95 -4.60
N ILE A 1060 -21.32 40.46 -4.30
CA ILE A 1060 -20.09 41.24 -4.42
C ILE A 1060 -19.21 40.57 -5.49
N TYR A 1061 -19.00 41.25 -6.62
CA TYR A 1061 -18.14 40.80 -7.70
C TYR A 1061 -16.74 41.36 -7.51
N MET A 1062 -15.71 40.51 -7.47
CA MET A 1062 -14.31 40.91 -7.31
C MET A 1062 -13.51 40.33 -8.47
N ALA A 1063 -12.99 41.17 -9.39
CA ALA A 1063 -12.32 40.68 -10.59
C ALA A 1063 -13.13 39.62 -11.38
N SER A 1064 -14.46 39.78 -11.46
CA SER A 1064 -15.39 38.66 -11.69
C SER A 1064 -16.47 38.94 -12.75
N PHE A 1065 -17.01 37.89 -13.35
CA PHE A 1065 -17.93 37.98 -14.50
C PHE A 1065 -19.40 38.17 -14.09
N ALA A 1066 -19.87 39.42 -14.09
CA ALA A 1066 -21.28 39.77 -13.95
C ALA A 1066 -21.95 39.86 -15.34
N LEU A 1067 -22.53 38.75 -15.80
CA LEU A 1067 -23.00 38.59 -17.18
C LEU A 1067 -24.54 38.63 -17.30
N PRO A 1068 -25.09 39.02 -18.46
CA PRO A 1068 -26.49 38.84 -18.78
C PRO A 1068 -26.82 37.42 -19.25
N GLU A 1069 -28.12 37.11 -19.31
CA GLU A 1069 -28.64 35.84 -19.81
C GLU A 1069 -28.17 35.55 -21.24
N GLY A 1070 -27.86 34.29 -21.54
CA GLY A 1070 -27.37 33.89 -22.87
C GLY A 1070 -25.93 34.33 -23.19
N LYS A 1071 -25.16 34.79 -22.20
CA LYS A 1071 -23.74 35.17 -22.35
C LYS A 1071 -22.81 34.36 -21.46
N SER A 1072 -21.60 34.10 -21.95
CA SER A 1072 -20.51 33.41 -21.25
C SER A 1072 -19.36 34.36 -20.89
N MET A 1073 -18.38 33.86 -20.12
CA MET A 1073 -17.11 34.55 -19.87
C MET A 1073 -16.38 34.85 -21.18
N THR A 1074 -16.35 33.92 -22.13
CA THR A 1074 -15.65 34.13 -23.41
C THR A 1074 -16.35 35.11 -24.34
N ASP A 1075 -17.69 35.25 -24.29
CA ASP A 1075 -18.38 36.36 -24.97
C ASP A 1075 -17.87 37.73 -24.53
N LYS A 1076 -17.52 37.89 -23.23
CA LYS A 1076 -16.97 39.16 -22.70
C LYS A 1076 -15.53 39.39 -23.19
N VAL A 1077 -14.75 38.34 -23.40
CA VAL A 1077 -13.41 38.41 -24.00
C VAL A 1077 -13.48 38.79 -25.48
N ASP A 1078 -14.49 38.27 -26.20
CA ASP A 1078 -14.74 38.59 -27.62
C ASP A 1078 -15.29 40.01 -27.84
N GLU A 1079 -16.12 40.54 -26.91
CA GLU A 1079 -16.61 41.93 -26.96
C GLU A 1079 -15.46 42.96 -27.01
N PHE A 1080 -14.32 42.65 -26.40
CA PHE A 1080 -13.11 43.48 -26.41
C PHE A 1080 -12.10 43.07 -27.49
N GLY A 1081 -12.43 42.09 -28.34
CA GLY A 1081 -11.57 41.62 -29.44
C GLY A 1081 -10.29 40.92 -28.98
N HIS A 1082 -10.33 40.23 -27.84
CA HIS A 1082 -9.16 39.62 -27.19
C HIS A 1082 -9.20 38.07 -27.17
N MET A 1083 -10.04 37.42 -28.00
CA MET A 1083 -10.12 35.95 -28.07
C MET A 1083 -8.81 35.28 -28.49
N ASP A 1084 -7.94 36.00 -29.23
CA ASP A 1084 -6.58 35.58 -29.55
C ASP A 1084 -5.68 35.42 -28.32
N ARG A 1085 -6.04 36.02 -27.18
CA ARG A 1085 -5.33 35.90 -25.90
C ARG A 1085 -5.76 34.71 -25.06
N MET A 1086 -6.91 34.08 -25.33
CA MET A 1086 -7.37 32.91 -24.57
C MET A 1086 -6.34 31.76 -24.52
N PRO A 1087 -5.76 31.29 -25.65
CA PRO A 1087 -4.72 30.26 -25.62
C PRO A 1087 -3.35 30.77 -25.12
N VAL A 1088 -3.19 32.08 -24.90
CA VAL A 1088 -1.99 32.66 -24.28
C VAL A 1088 -2.15 32.68 -22.76
N ALA A 1089 -3.34 33.00 -22.25
CA ALA A 1089 -3.65 33.02 -20.82
C ALA A 1089 -3.79 31.60 -20.24
N PHE A 1090 -4.40 30.68 -20.98
CA PHE A 1090 -4.67 29.31 -20.54
C PHE A 1090 -4.11 28.26 -21.53
N ASP A 1091 -3.46 27.24 -20.98
CA ASP A 1091 -3.17 25.99 -21.66
C ASP A 1091 -4.44 25.13 -21.67
N PHE A 1092 -4.97 24.79 -22.84
CA PHE A 1092 -6.12 23.89 -23.02
C PHE A 1092 -5.62 22.55 -23.58
N ALA A 1093 -5.97 21.45 -22.89
CA ALA A 1093 -5.73 20.10 -23.37
C ALA A 1093 -6.80 19.65 -24.38
N GLU A 1094 -6.59 18.49 -25.03
CA GLU A 1094 -7.50 17.94 -26.06
C GLU A 1094 -8.91 17.59 -25.53
N ASP A 1095 -9.08 17.43 -24.21
CA ASP A 1095 -10.38 17.24 -23.54
C ASP A 1095 -11.07 18.57 -23.15
N ASP A 1096 -10.49 19.69 -23.58
CA ASP A 1096 -10.81 21.08 -23.24
C ASP A 1096 -10.63 21.45 -21.75
N SER A 1097 -9.92 20.63 -20.97
CA SER A 1097 -9.52 20.98 -19.59
C SER A 1097 -8.27 21.88 -19.59
N CYS A 1098 -8.23 22.87 -18.69
CA CYS A 1098 -7.28 23.98 -18.77
C CYS A 1098 -6.57 24.33 -17.46
N THR A 1099 -5.41 24.98 -17.60
CA THR A 1099 -4.60 25.58 -16.54
C THR A 1099 -4.04 26.93 -17.01
N PRO A 1100 -3.79 27.92 -16.14
CA PRO A 1100 -3.10 29.16 -16.53
C PRO A 1100 -1.68 28.88 -17.05
N ASN A 1101 -1.30 29.44 -18.21
CA ASN A 1101 0.06 29.29 -18.78
C ASN A 1101 1.14 30.01 -17.97
N TYR A 1102 0.79 31.20 -17.47
CA TYR A 1102 1.71 32.14 -16.81
C TYR A 1102 1.10 32.56 -15.47
N PRO A 1103 1.01 31.65 -14.48
CA PRO A 1103 0.28 31.92 -13.24
C PRO A 1103 0.91 33.06 -12.41
N ARG A 1104 2.23 33.22 -12.45
CA ARG A 1104 2.95 34.31 -11.78
C ARG A 1104 2.56 35.67 -12.35
N GLU A 1105 2.68 35.83 -13.66
CA GLU A 1105 2.45 37.09 -14.37
C GLU A 1105 0.95 37.39 -14.51
N GLY A 1106 0.13 36.38 -14.77
CA GLY A 1106 -1.30 36.52 -15.05
C GLY A 1106 -2.20 36.60 -13.81
N LEU A 1107 -1.86 35.86 -12.73
CA LEU A 1107 -2.69 35.82 -11.52
C LEU A 1107 -2.23 36.81 -10.45
N VAL A 1108 -0.90 36.99 -10.29
CA VAL A 1108 -0.33 37.88 -9.27
C VAL A 1108 0.12 39.21 -9.88
N GLY A 1109 0.84 39.17 -11.00
CA GLY A 1109 1.31 40.36 -11.73
C GLY A 1109 2.63 40.90 -11.19
N GLU A 1110 3.60 41.12 -12.08
CA GLU A 1110 4.99 41.44 -11.73
C GLU A 1110 5.22 42.56 -10.67
N PRO A 1111 4.48 43.70 -10.61
CA PRO A 1111 4.68 44.67 -9.53
C PRO A 1111 4.19 44.22 -8.15
N PHE A 1112 3.42 43.12 -8.06
CA PHE A 1112 2.88 42.55 -6.83
C PHE A 1112 3.50 41.19 -6.46
N VAL A 1113 4.21 40.53 -7.38
CA VAL A 1113 4.93 39.29 -7.08
C VAL A 1113 6.02 39.53 -6.02
N GLU A 1114 6.68 40.70 -6.04
CA GLU A 1114 7.68 41.05 -5.01
C GLU A 1114 7.07 41.37 -3.63
N SER A 1115 5.74 41.51 -3.49
CA SER A 1115 5.08 41.79 -2.21
C SER A 1115 4.63 40.54 -1.45
N VAL A 1116 4.85 39.34 -1.99
CA VAL A 1116 4.45 38.05 -1.39
C VAL A 1116 5.70 37.18 -1.20
N ASP A 1117 5.74 36.37 -0.15
CA ASP A 1117 6.88 35.47 0.08
C ASP A 1117 7.01 34.42 -1.05
N ALA A 1118 8.24 34.07 -1.41
CA ALA A 1118 8.50 33.16 -2.53
C ALA A 1118 8.05 31.70 -2.26
N GLN A 1119 8.03 31.25 -1.00
CA GLN A 1119 7.47 29.95 -0.63
C GLN A 1119 5.94 29.98 -0.60
N GLU A 1120 5.34 31.09 -0.17
CA GLU A 1120 3.89 31.29 -0.21
C GLU A 1120 3.35 31.36 -1.65
N LEU A 1121 4.04 32.09 -2.53
CA LEU A 1121 3.79 32.09 -3.98
C LEU A 1121 3.91 30.69 -4.58
N LYS A 1122 4.98 29.95 -4.25
CA LYS A 1122 5.16 28.59 -4.74
C LYS A 1122 4.02 27.68 -4.26
N ALA A 1123 3.72 27.70 -2.96
CA ALA A 1123 2.64 26.92 -2.38
C ALA A 1123 1.29 27.26 -3.03
N TYR A 1124 1.02 28.54 -3.32
CA TYR A 1124 -0.18 28.97 -4.03
C TYR A 1124 -0.23 28.42 -5.47
N PHE A 1125 0.85 28.52 -6.24
CA PHE A 1125 0.89 27.97 -7.60
C PHE A 1125 0.85 26.43 -7.63
N ASP A 1126 1.43 25.76 -6.64
CA ASP A 1126 1.33 24.31 -6.46
C ASP A 1126 -0.13 23.84 -6.19
N THR A 1127 -1.05 24.76 -5.78
CA THR A 1127 -2.50 24.43 -5.67
C THR A 1127 -3.26 24.51 -7.00
N LEU A 1128 -2.66 25.04 -8.07
CA LEU A 1128 -3.35 25.21 -9.35
C LEU A 1128 -3.46 23.87 -10.06
N VAL A 1129 -4.68 23.33 -10.07
CA VAL A 1129 -5.05 22.09 -10.76
C VAL A 1129 -5.72 22.36 -12.09
N ARG A 1130 -5.64 21.39 -13.01
CA ARG A 1130 -6.38 21.42 -14.28
C ARG A 1130 -7.88 21.28 -14.01
N TRP A 1131 -8.68 22.12 -14.63
CA TRP A 1131 -10.14 22.20 -14.45
C TRP A 1131 -10.85 22.24 -15.81
N ASN A 1132 -12.13 21.88 -15.86
CA ASN A 1132 -12.86 21.84 -17.14
C ASN A 1132 -13.01 23.25 -17.74
N GLY A 1133 -12.30 23.54 -18.83
CA GLY A 1133 -12.33 24.86 -19.47
C GLY A 1133 -13.62 25.13 -20.26
N LYS A 1134 -14.44 24.12 -20.55
CA LYS A 1134 -15.71 24.28 -21.32
C LYS A 1134 -16.68 25.25 -20.66
N CYS A 1135 -16.72 25.29 -19.33
CA CYS A 1135 -17.69 26.12 -18.62
C CYS A 1135 -17.48 27.63 -18.82
N MET A 1136 -16.26 28.07 -19.20
CA MET A 1136 -16.02 29.46 -19.62
C MET A 1136 -16.74 29.83 -20.93
N TYR A 1137 -17.08 28.84 -21.77
CA TYR A 1137 -17.77 29.00 -23.05
C TYR A 1137 -19.29 28.77 -22.94
N GLU A 1138 -19.74 28.11 -21.88
CA GLU A 1138 -21.16 27.86 -21.65
C GLU A 1138 -21.88 29.17 -21.24
N PRO A 1139 -22.98 29.56 -21.89
CA PRO A 1139 -23.71 30.79 -21.57
C PRO A 1139 -24.60 30.61 -20.33
N LEU A 1140 -24.92 31.71 -19.64
CA LEU A 1140 -25.95 31.74 -18.60
C LEU A 1140 -27.29 31.20 -19.14
N THR A 1141 -27.75 30.09 -18.59
CA THR A 1141 -29.01 29.41 -18.94
C THR A 1141 -30.19 29.84 -18.07
N ASN A 1142 -29.91 30.44 -16.92
CA ASN A 1142 -30.89 30.93 -15.96
C ASN A 1142 -30.97 32.46 -15.96
N THR A 1143 -32.09 33.01 -15.49
CA THR A 1143 -32.23 34.43 -15.19
C THR A 1143 -31.08 34.89 -14.25
N PRO A 1144 -30.32 35.93 -14.59
CA PRO A 1144 -29.21 36.39 -13.76
C PRO A 1144 -29.63 36.81 -12.36
N ALA A 1145 -28.96 36.30 -11.32
CA ALA A 1145 -29.28 36.57 -9.91
C ALA A 1145 -29.27 38.06 -9.56
N TRP A 1146 -28.44 38.88 -10.19
CA TRP A 1146 -28.43 40.34 -10.00
C TRP A 1146 -29.73 41.02 -10.45
N ARG A 1147 -30.61 40.36 -11.22
CA ARG A 1147 -31.95 40.89 -11.53
C ARG A 1147 -32.89 40.88 -10.33
N ASP A 1148 -32.70 40.00 -9.34
CA ASP A 1148 -33.46 39.98 -8.08
C ASP A 1148 -33.24 41.26 -7.25
N ASP A 1149 -34.10 41.49 -6.25
CA ASP A 1149 -33.92 42.52 -5.23
C ASP A 1149 -32.82 42.10 -4.23
N ILE A 1150 -31.57 42.20 -4.71
CA ILE A 1150 -30.32 41.93 -4.00
C ILE A 1150 -29.38 43.11 -4.26
N LYS A 1151 -28.66 43.58 -3.23
CA LYS A 1151 -27.64 44.62 -3.40
C LYS A 1151 -26.48 44.09 -4.26
N VAL A 1152 -25.88 44.94 -5.09
CA VAL A 1152 -24.73 44.58 -5.93
C VAL A 1152 -23.56 45.52 -5.69
N SER A 1153 -22.37 44.95 -5.50
CA SER A 1153 -21.12 45.70 -5.41
C SER A 1153 -20.03 45.12 -6.31
N PHE A 1154 -19.05 45.94 -6.66
CA PHE A 1154 -17.88 45.56 -7.45
C PHE A 1154 -16.57 45.99 -6.76
N ILE A 1155 -15.61 45.08 -6.68
CA ILE A 1155 -14.22 45.35 -6.27
C ILE A 1155 -13.36 45.26 -7.53
N TYR A 1156 -12.79 46.41 -7.93
CA TYR A 1156 -11.93 46.53 -9.10
C TYR A 1156 -10.46 46.30 -8.75
N THR A 1157 -9.81 45.36 -9.43
CA THR A 1157 -8.39 45.03 -9.29
C THR A 1157 -7.54 45.76 -10.34
N LYS A 1158 -6.69 46.69 -9.90
CA LYS A 1158 -5.93 47.66 -10.72
C LYS A 1158 -5.07 47.02 -11.83
N GLY A 1159 -4.31 45.99 -11.48
CA GLY A 1159 -3.29 45.36 -12.33
C GLY A 1159 -3.68 43.96 -12.80
N ASP A 1160 -4.96 43.65 -12.86
CA ASP A 1160 -5.46 42.35 -13.30
C ASP A 1160 -5.27 42.16 -14.82
N LEU A 1161 -4.55 41.11 -15.19
CA LEU A 1161 -4.31 40.72 -16.59
C LEU A 1161 -5.22 39.58 -17.07
N THR A 1162 -5.93 38.90 -16.16
CA THR A 1162 -6.85 37.80 -16.46
C THR A 1162 -8.26 38.32 -16.71
N VAL A 1163 -8.72 39.28 -15.90
CA VAL A 1163 -9.97 40.04 -16.09
C VAL A 1163 -9.63 41.54 -16.06
N PRO A 1164 -9.15 42.13 -17.16
CA PRO A 1164 -8.74 43.53 -17.22
C PRO A 1164 -9.77 44.50 -16.61
N VAL A 1165 -9.29 45.54 -15.91
CA VAL A 1165 -10.16 46.50 -15.20
C VAL A 1165 -11.24 47.14 -16.08
N ASP A 1166 -10.98 47.31 -17.38
CA ASP A 1166 -11.96 47.81 -18.35
C ASP A 1166 -13.13 46.84 -18.56
N TYR A 1167 -12.91 45.52 -18.48
CA TYR A 1167 -13.98 44.52 -18.51
C TYR A 1167 -14.83 44.64 -17.25
N GLN A 1168 -14.18 44.77 -16.09
CA GLN A 1168 -14.83 44.87 -14.80
C GLN A 1168 -15.72 46.12 -14.72
N LYS A 1169 -15.21 47.26 -15.21
CA LYS A 1169 -15.96 48.52 -15.31
C LYS A 1169 -17.10 48.45 -16.33
N ASN A 1170 -16.87 47.88 -17.51
CA ASN A 1170 -17.92 47.63 -18.51
C ASN A 1170 -19.07 46.75 -17.96
N MET A 1171 -18.76 45.70 -17.19
CA MET A 1171 -19.78 44.85 -16.57
C MET A 1171 -20.58 45.61 -15.49
N ALA A 1172 -19.93 46.39 -14.64
CA ALA A 1172 -20.63 47.25 -13.67
C ALA A 1172 -21.51 48.30 -14.35
N GLU A 1173 -21.00 49.00 -15.38
CA GLU A 1173 -21.79 49.94 -16.18
C GLU A 1173 -22.97 49.28 -16.89
N HIS A 1174 -22.84 48.01 -17.31
CA HIS A 1174 -23.94 47.25 -17.90
C HIS A 1174 -25.06 47.02 -16.87
N LEU A 1175 -24.72 46.64 -15.64
CA LEU A 1175 -25.69 46.52 -14.55
C LEU A 1175 -26.39 47.85 -14.24
N GLU A 1176 -25.65 48.97 -14.25
CA GLU A 1176 -26.24 50.31 -14.08
C GLU A 1176 -27.19 50.69 -15.23
N LYS A 1177 -26.84 50.35 -16.47
CA LYS A 1177 -27.72 50.54 -17.66
C LYS A 1177 -28.99 49.67 -17.59
N GLU A 1178 -28.90 48.49 -16.98
CA GLU A 1178 -30.04 47.61 -16.66
C GLU A 1178 -30.81 48.05 -15.39
N GLY A 1179 -30.44 49.17 -14.76
CA GLY A 1179 -31.16 49.79 -13.66
C GLY A 1179 -30.76 49.30 -12.26
N LYS A 1180 -29.61 48.64 -12.10
CA LYS A 1180 -29.07 48.24 -10.79
C LYS A 1180 -28.08 49.28 -10.28
N THR A 1181 -28.26 49.74 -9.04
CA THR A 1181 -27.25 50.55 -8.35
C THR A 1181 -26.08 49.66 -7.95
N VAL A 1182 -24.88 49.94 -8.45
CA VAL A 1182 -23.66 49.19 -8.11
C VAL A 1182 -22.77 50.04 -7.20
N GLN A 1183 -22.41 49.52 -6.02
CA GLN A 1183 -21.38 50.16 -5.19
C GLN A 1183 -19.98 49.70 -5.63
N THR A 1184 -18.99 50.58 -5.64
CA THR A 1184 -17.65 50.24 -6.16
C THR A 1184 -16.52 50.53 -5.17
N ALA A 1185 -15.46 49.74 -5.25
CA ALA A 1185 -14.18 49.93 -4.60
C ALA A 1185 -13.05 49.62 -5.60
N GLU A 1186 -11.90 50.27 -5.45
CA GLU A 1186 -10.71 50.03 -6.28
C GLU A 1186 -9.54 49.62 -5.37
N ILE A 1187 -8.79 48.60 -5.76
CA ILE A 1187 -7.62 48.07 -5.05
C ILE A 1187 -6.44 47.96 -6.03
N GLU A 1188 -5.25 48.39 -5.62
CA GLU A 1188 -4.02 48.28 -6.42
C GLU A 1188 -3.39 46.88 -6.27
N THR A 1189 -3.82 45.94 -7.11
CA THR A 1189 -3.50 44.51 -7.01
C THR A 1189 -3.76 43.79 -8.34
N GLY A 1190 -3.18 42.60 -8.53
CA GLY A 1190 -3.42 41.70 -9.66
C GLY A 1190 -4.74 40.93 -9.57
N HIS A 1191 -4.84 39.80 -10.28
CA HIS A 1191 -6.08 39.01 -10.33
C HIS A 1191 -6.43 38.33 -9.00
N CYS A 1192 -5.44 37.98 -8.17
CA CYS A 1192 -5.62 37.28 -6.90
C CYS A 1192 -5.36 38.22 -5.69
N PRO A 1193 -6.28 39.14 -5.37
CA PRO A 1193 -6.14 40.07 -4.23
C PRO A 1193 -6.20 39.33 -2.89
N ASN A 1194 -6.72 38.11 -2.85
CA ASN A 1194 -6.65 37.21 -1.69
C ASN A 1194 -5.22 36.76 -1.32
N LEU A 1195 -4.22 37.07 -2.15
CA LEU A 1195 -2.80 36.82 -1.88
C LEU A 1195 -2.01 38.13 -1.66
N THR A 1196 -2.43 39.23 -2.30
CA THR A 1196 -1.64 40.47 -2.40
C THR A 1196 -2.27 41.70 -1.73
N ALA A 1197 -3.56 41.67 -1.37
CA ALA A 1197 -4.31 42.82 -0.85
C ALA A 1197 -5.52 42.39 0.03
N VAL A 1198 -5.29 41.46 0.96
CA VAL A 1198 -6.35 40.84 1.77
C VAL A 1198 -7.08 41.87 2.65
N ASP A 1199 -6.34 42.75 3.32
CA ASP A 1199 -6.90 43.73 4.24
C ASP A 1199 -7.78 44.76 3.51
N GLU A 1200 -7.40 45.15 2.29
CA GLU A 1200 -8.18 46.05 1.42
C GLU A 1200 -9.49 45.39 0.96
N VAL A 1201 -9.47 44.08 0.65
CA VAL A 1201 -10.69 43.32 0.30
C VAL A 1201 -11.62 43.24 1.50
N VAL A 1202 -11.11 42.95 2.71
CA VAL A 1202 -11.92 42.94 3.94
C VAL A 1202 -12.57 44.30 4.19
N GLN A 1203 -11.80 45.39 4.13
CA GLN A 1203 -12.30 46.76 4.29
C GLN A 1203 -13.38 47.11 3.25
N ALA A 1204 -13.22 46.67 2.00
CA ALA A 1204 -14.23 46.87 0.96
C ALA A 1204 -15.53 46.10 1.23
N VAL A 1205 -15.42 44.82 1.63
CA VAL A 1205 -16.58 43.97 1.96
C VAL A 1205 -17.33 44.48 3.19
N GLU A 1206 -16.63 44.87 4.27
CA GLU A 1206 -17.25 45.47 5.46
C GLU A 1206 -17.97 46.79 5.13
N LYS A 1207 -17.35 47.63 4.29
CA LYS A 1207 -17.96 48.88 3.81
C LYS A 1207 -19.23 48.64 2.98
N PHE A 1208 -19.28 47.58 2.18
CA PHE A 1208 -20.47 47.23 1.39
C PHE A 1208 -21.56 46.59 2.27
N ALA A 1209 -21.20 45.67 3.17
CA ALA A 1209 -22.15 44.98 4.04
C ALA A 1209 -22.80 45.89 5.10
N SER A 1210 -22.14 47.01 5.45
CA SER A 1210 -22.66 48.01 6.38
C SER A 1210 -23.53 49.11 5.74
N GLN A 1211 -23.73 49.07 4.42
CA GLN A 1211 -24.55 50.00 3.62
C GLN A 1211 -25.74 49.30 2.99
#